data_AF-A0A534W1P9-F1
#
_entry.id   AF-A0A534W1P9-F1
#
_cell.length_a   1.000
_cell.length_b   1.000
_cell.length_c   1.000
_cell.angle_alpha   90.00
_cell.angle_beta   90.00
_cell.angle_gamma   90.00
#
_symmetry.space_group_name_H-M   'P 1'
#
loop_
_entity.id
_entity.type
_entity.pdbx_description
1 polymer ?
#
loop_
_entity_poly.entity_id
_entity_poly.type
_entity_poly.pdbx_seq_one_letter_code
_entity_poly.pdbx_strand_id
1 'polypeptide(L)'
;MPQYRRRRWREAMALRLDLNGLLAGAVGADGITAEELAAFEPELLRVRDDVAARRAGGGLYFTALPYEREPVRRVLEVAGGVQGQFDVLVVLGIGGSALGIRALAGALAGEGSAVRIVVADSIDPETFGPLLARLDLRRTLFNVVSKSGETAETIAQFMIVRDRLMHELGAVDYKRHLVVTTDARQGSLRQIVNDEGFQELVIPEGIAGRFSVLTAVGLFPAAAAGIDIEELLAGAASMDERGRAAPTPLRDPALALAGALWLLATRRQKRLLVLMAYCERLAATGDWFCQLWAESLGKSVGPGERAVEWGQTPIRLGAADQHSQLQVFVDGLPDKVVVFLRVDDHGASVDVPATYQDLEGVGYLGGHSLGALLNAEQRATELALAKRGRPSATLTLPGVTAFTLGQLLFLLQMTAVDLAALAGVDPRIRGVARRGRGLARAERHAFHPLAVSRIAVLPPDVQAQIAAGEVIERPASVVKELVENALDAGARSIDVRLSGGGLERIAVRDDGEGMTAADALLAFARHATSKLARAEELAGVTTLGFRGEALPSIAAVARVRVTTRRAGEPGANVVEADAGGARAAGVAGAPPGTSVEVEGLFGATPARRKFLRTPATELAHVVDALTRLAAASPAVGFGLEHDGRQVLALPPVRDERQRLGQLLGRERAGSLVAVEVDRGGLGLRAFLAPPRETVGSARLVWTYVGLGGAYRWTRDRLLLRAVLDGYESLLMHGRYPVAVLFLRFPPGEADVNVHPAKLEVRFRQPAVVHQLVVPALRARLAVALRPEPAAAPEGVRPASYDDGPRDGAGLALEDGAASPAPLALWSAAPGGFASLRFIGQIFEGYLVCEGDGRVVLIDQHAAHERVAFERLREEHARGAVARDPLLVPETIELPAAHAAALAERGEVLAAAGLEGEPFGEGTFLLRTVPRLLRGRDAGTVVRAVARELAEEGASAAAERAADAALATLACHSVVRVGERLDPAEVRALLAAMDRVDVAAHCPHGRPVAVTLERGQVEALFKR
;
A
#
# COMPACT_ATOMS: atom_id res chain seq x y z
N MET A 1 43.21 13.54 -39.82
CA MET A 1 42.97 14.88 -39.23
C MET A 1 41.55 15.31 -39.60
N PRO A 2 40.66 15.55 -38.62
CA PRO A 2 39.27 15.94 -38.87
C PRO A 2 39.17 17.18 -39.77
N GLN A 3 38.14 17.24 -40.62
CA GLN A 3 37.95 18.29 -41.62
C GLN A 3 37.89 19.69 -41.00
N TYR A 4 37.23 19.83 -39.84
CA TYR A 4 37.08 21.08 -39.11
C TYR A 4 38.39 21.66 -38.57
N ARG A 5 39.48 20.87 -38.56
CA ARG A 5 40.82 21.38 -38.21
C ARG A 5 41.55 22.01 -39.41
N ARG A 6 41.05 21.82 -40.64
CA ARG A 6 41.66 22.37 -41.87
C ARG A 6 41.15 23.80 -42.11
N ARG A 7 42.07 24.77 -42.17
CA ARG A 7 41.72 26.20 -42.35
C ARG A 7 40.85 26.47 -43.58
N ARG A 8 41.24 25.96 -44.77
CA ARG A 8 40.47 26.16 -46.01
C ARG A 8 39.04 25.63 -45.93
N TRP A 9 38.83 24.52 -45.22
CA TRP A 9 37.49 23.95 -45.03
C TRP A 9 36.65 24.82 -44.08
N ARG A 10 37.23 25.30 -42.97
CA ARG A 10 36.56 26.25 -42.07
C ARG A 10 36.14 27.53 -42.79
N GLU A 11 37.01 28.07 -43.65
CA GLU A 11 36.71 29.24 -44.47
C GLU A 11 35.56 28.98 -45.47
N ALA A 12 35.53 27.80 -46.10
CA ALA A 12 34.42 27.41 -46.98
C ALA A 12 33.09 27.18 -46.24
N MET A 13 33.15 26.73 -44.99
CA MET A 13 31.99 26.51 -44.11
C MET A 13 31.64 27.73 -43.26
N ALA A 14 32.22 28.89 -43.52
CA ALA A 14 31.96 30.09 -42.74
C ALA A 14 30.52 30.58 -42.96
N LEU A 15 29.80 30.81 -41.86
CA LEU A 15 28.47 31.41 -41.89
C LEU A 15 28.56 32.85 -42.43
N ARG A 16 27.65 33.20 -43.34
CA ARG A 16 27.61 34.54 -43.96
C ARG A 16 26.43 35.34 -43.43
N LEU A 17 26.68 36.59 -43.05
CA LEU A 17 25.67 37.55 -42.62
C LEU A 17 25.52 38.62 -43.70
N ASP A 18 24.31 38.81 -44.19
CA ASP A 18 23.93 39.90 -45.09
C ASP A 18 22.96 40.85 -44.37
N LEU A 19 23.35 42.12 -44.26
CA LEU A 19 22.58 43.19 -43.63
C LEU A 19 21.99 44.17 -44.66
N ASN A 20 22.20 43.96 -45.97
CA ASN A 20 21.81 44.92 -47.00
C ASN A 20 20.30 45.21 -46.99
N GLY A 21 19.47 44.18 -46.73
CA GLY A 21 18.02 44.33 -46.60
C GLY A 21 17.55 45.12 -45.37
N LEU A 22 18.45 45.50 -44.46
CA LEU A 22 18.15 46.40 -43.35
C LEU A 22 18.39 47.88 -43.71
N LEU A 23 19.14 48.13 -44.78
CA LEU A 23 19.59 49.48 -45.13
C LEU A 23 18.49 50.27 -45.85
N ALA A 24 18.47 51.58 -45.64
CA ALA A 24 17.52 52.49 -46.28
C ALA A 24 17.57 52.44 -47.82
N GLY A 25 18.72 52.08 -48.39
CA GLY A 25 18.84 51.86 -49.84
C GLY A 25 18.02 50.67 -50.36
N ALA A 26 17.71 49.69 -49.51
CA ALA A 26 16.90 48.52 -49.87
C ALA A 26 15.42 48.69 -49.53
N VAL A 27 15.10 49.35 -48.40
CA VAL A 27 13.74 49.38 -47.82
C VAL A 27 13.18 50.78 -47.57
N GLY A 28 13.86 51.83 -48.06
CA GLY A 28 13.42 53.21 -47.92
C GLY A 28 13.51 53.74 -46.48
N ALA A 29 12.56 54.60 -46.08
CA ALA A 29 12.58 55.31 -44.80
C ALA A 29 12.54 54.39 -43.57
N ASP A 30 12.06 53.17 -43.73
CA ASP A 30 11.98 52.15 -42.67
C ASP A 30 13.33 51.47 -42.36
N GLY A 31 14.35 51.70 -43.20
CA GLY A 31 15.69 51.15 -43.03
C GLY A 31 16.65 52.08 -42.30
N ILE A 32 17.83 51.55 -41.98
CA ILE A 32 18.96 52.30 -41.38
C ILE A 32 19.88 52.83 -42.47
N THR A 33 20.39 54.06 -42.35
CA THR A 33 21.37 54.58 -43.30
C THR A 33 22.78 54.10 -42.97
N ALA A 34 23.68 54.10 -43.96
CA ALA A 34 25.08 53.74 -43.74
C ALA A 34 25.76 54.71 -42.77
N GLU A 35 25.37 55.99 -42.80
CA GLU A 35 25.84 57.04 -41.91
C GLU A 35 25.36 56.82 -40.47
N GLU A 36 24.09 56.40 -40.28
CA GLU A 36 23.58 56.04 -38.94
C GLU A 36 24.37 54.88 -38.34
N LEU A 37 24.69 53.86 -39.14
CA LEU A 37 25.44 52.69 -38.70
C LEU A 37 26.92 53.04 -38.38
N ALA A 38 27.57 53.84 -39.24
CA ALA A 38 28.93 54.31 -39.02
C ALA A 38 29.04 55.24 -37.79
N ALA A 39 28.07 56.15 -37.62
CA ALA A 39 28.02 57.04 -36.45
C ALA A 39 27.78 56.28 -35.14
N PHE A 40 27.22 55.07 -35.20
CA PHE A 40 26.97 54.22 -34.03
C PHE A 40 28.16 53.31 -33.67
N GLU A 41 29.17 53.21 -34.54
CA GLU A 41 30.34 52.35 -34.32
C GLU A 41 31.11 52.63 -33.01
N PRO A 42 31.28 53.88 -32.54
CA PRO A 42 31.88 54.14 -31.23
C PRO A 42 31.12 53.53 -30.04
N GLU A 43 29.78 53.48 -30.12
CA GLU A 43 28.96 52.85 -29.08
C GLU A 43 29.09 51.32 -29.13
N LEU A 44 29.19 50.74 -30.32
CA LEU A 44 29.49 49.30 -30.49
C LEU A 44 30.89 48.95 -29.98
N LEU A 45 31.87 49.85 -30.13
CA LEU A 45 33.20 49.68 -29.55
C LEU A 45 33.12 49.65 -28.02
N ARG A 46 32.37 50.58 -27.39
CA ARG A 46 32.13 50.58 -25.95
C ARG A 46 31.51 49.26 -25.47
N VAL A 47 30.52 48.74 -26.20
CA VAL A 47 29.88 47.44 -25.90
C VAL A 47 30.87 46.29 -26.02
N ARG A 48 31.67 46.26 -27.09
CA ARG A 48 32.70 45.24 -27.30
C ARG A 48 33.69 45.20 -26.13
N ASP A 49 34.12 46.36 -25.66
CA ASP A 49 35.06 46.48 -24.54
C ASP A 49 34.41 46.07 -23.21
N ASP A 50 33.15 46.43 -22.95
CA ASP A 50 32.39 45.97 -21.78
C ASP A 50 32.22 44.45 -21.78
N VAL A 51 31.81 43.87 -22.91
CA VAL A 51 31.66 42.42 -23.06
C VAL A 51 33.00 41.71 -22.86
N ALA A 52 34.10 42.26 -23.40
CA ALA A 52 35.45 41.74 -23.18
C ALA A 52 35.86 41.79 -21.70
N ALA A 53 35.58 42.89 -20.99
CA ALA A 53 35.84 43.02 -19.56
C ALA A 53 35.00 42.01 -18.74
N ARG A 54 33.72 41.83 -19.08
CA ARG A 54 32.84 40.85 -18.44
C ARG A 54 33.28 39.41 -18.69
N ARG A 55 33.84 39.12 -19.88
CA ARG A 55 34.49 37.83 -20.18
C ARG A 55 35.71 37.61 -19.28
N ALA A 56 36.61 38.58 -19.20
CA ALA A 56 37.81 38.50 -18.37
C ALA A 56 37.49 38.32 -16.87
N GLY A 57 36.40 38.94 -16.39
CA GLY A 57 35.89 38.78 -15.04
C GLY A 57 35.06 37.51 -14.79
N GLY A 58 34.96 36.58 -15.76
CA GLY A 58 34.20 35.34 -15.62
C GLY A 58 32.67 35.48 -15.69
N GLY A 59 32.16 36.68 -15.98
CA GLY A 59 30.73 36.99 -16.02
C GLY A 59 29.98 36.34 -17.20
N LEU A 60 30.69 35.94 -18.26
CA LEU A 60 30.15 35.34 -19.49
C LEU A 60 30.79 33.98 -19.78
N TYR A 61 30.82 33.10 -18.77
CA TYR A 61 31.53 31.82 -18.83
C TYR A 61 31.16 30.92 -20.02
N PHE A 62 29.93 31.03 -20.57
CA PHE A 62 29.54 30.27 -21.77
C PHE A 62 30.47 30.50 -22.99
N THR A 63 31.15 31.65 -23.03
CA THR A 63 32.09 32.02 -24.10
C THR A 63 33.40 31.23 -24.06
N ALA A 64 33.71 30.60 -22.92
CA ALA A 64 34.87 29.71 -22.77
C ALA A 64 34.58 28.27 -23.22
N LEU A 65 33.31 27.85 -23.23
CA LEU A 65 32.89 26.47 -23.53
C LEU A 65 33.45 25.89 -24.84
N PRO A 66 33.54 26.64 -25.97
CA PRO A 66 34.09 26.11 -27.21
C PRO A 66 35.54 25.61 -27.10
N TYR A 67 36.26 26.06 -26.06
CA TYR A 67 37.67 25.77 -25.86
C TYR A 67 37.94 24.74 -24.75
N GLU A 68 36.92 24.36 -23.97
CA GLU A 68 37.07 23.42 -22.87
C GLU A 68 37.27 21.99 -23.38
N ARG A 69 38.20 21.26 -22.77
CA ARG A 69 38.55 19.90 -23.18
C ARG A 69 38.09 18.85 -22.18
N GLU A 70 38.20 19.13 -20.89
CA GLU A 70 37.93 18.14 -19.85
C GLU A 70 36.44 17.77 -19.75
N PRO A 71 35.49 18.73 -19.70
CA PRO A 71 34.06 18.39 -19.72
C PRO A 71 33.65 17.64 -20.99
N VAL A 72 34.27 17.97 -22.13
CA VAL A 72 34.02 17.31 -23.42
C VAL A 72 34.49 15.85 -23.40
N ARG A 73 35.69 15.59 -22.87
CA ARG A 73 36.18 14.21 -22.68
C ARG A 73 35.24 13.39 -21.81
N ARG A 74 34.78 13.96 -20.70
CA ARG A 74 33.83 13.28 -19.81
C ARG A 74 32.51 12.98 -20.53
N VAL A 75 31.98 13.93 -21.31
CA VAL A 75 30.78 13.71 -22.12
C VAL A 75 30.97 12.58 -23.13
N LEU A 76 32.09 12.54 -23.84
CA LEU A 76 32.41 11.48 -24.82
C LEU A 76 32.55 10.11 -24.16
N GLU A 77 33.18 10.04 -22.98
CA GLU A 77 33.31 8.81 -22.21
C GLU A 77 31.93 8.26 -21.83
N VAL A 78 31.06 9.12 -21.27
CA VAL A 78 29.70 8.74 -20.87
C VAL A 78 28.87 8.34 -22.09
N ALA A 79 28.93 9.11 -23.19
CA ALA A 79 28.23 8.78 -24.45
C ALA A 79 28.70 7.47 -25.08
N GLY A 80 30.01 7.16 -25.02
CA GLY A 80 30.55 5.89 -25.52
C GLY A 80 30.00 4.68 -24.77
N GLY A 81 29.68 4.83 -23.48
CA GLY A 81 28.98 3.80 -22.70
C GLY A 81 27.50 3.63 -23.05
N VAL A 82 26.90 4.59 -23.75
CA VAL A 82 25.48 4.55 -24.14
C VAL A 82 25.30 3.93 -25.54
N GLN A 83 26.21 4.27 -26.46
CA GLN A 83 26.15 3.80 -27.85
C GLN A 83 26.19 2.26 -27.93
N GLY A 84 25.23 1.68 -28.66
CA GLY A 84 25.07 0.22 -28.81
C GLY A 84 24.35 -0.47 -27.64
N GLN A 85 24.28 0.16 -26.46
CA GLN A 85 23.55 -0.38 -25.30
C GLN A 85 22.08 0.03 -25.29
N PHE A 86 21.77 1.24 -25.76
CA PHE A 86 20.42 1.79 -25.77
C PHE A 86 20.01 2.20 -27.17
N ASP A 87 18.72 2.09 -27.48
CA ASP A 87 18.15 2.52 -28.77
C ASP A 87 17.52 3.91 -28.67
N VAL A 88 17.07 4.28 -27.47
CA VAL A 88 16.40 5.56 -27.19
C VAL A 88 17.03 6.25 -25.99
N LEU A 89 17.28 7.56 -26.13
CA LEU A 89 17.65 8.45 -25.05
C LEU A 89 16.52 9.45 -24.84
N VAL A 90 15.87 9.39 -23.68
CA VAL A 90 14.81 10.30 -23.27
C VAL A 90 15.38 11.37 -22.36
N VAL A 91 15.30 12.63 -22.77
CA VAL A 91 15.70 13.77 -21.95
C VAL A 91 14.50 14.24 -21.12
N LEU A 92 14.65 14.25 -19.81
CA LEU A 92 13.71 14.85 -18.86
C LEU A 92 14.25 16.24 -18.48
N GLY A 93 13.64 17.29 -19.04
CA GLY A 93 14.14 18.64 -18.90
C GLY A 93 13.19 19.65 -19.53
N ILE A 94 13.22 20.90 -19.09
CA ILE A 94 12.35 21.96 -19.63
C ILE A 94 13.14 23.25 -19.90
N GLY A 95 12.69 24.02 -20.89
CA GLY A 95 13.31 25.29 -21.27
C GLY A 95 14.77 25.10 -21.69
N GLY A 96 15.72 25.73 -20.97
CA GLY A 96 17.14 25.67 -21.31
C GLY A 96 17.74 24.25 -21.21
N SER A 97 17.11 23.38 -20.42
CA SER A 97 17.45 21.96 -20.30
C SER A 97 16.87 21.09 -21.41
N ALA A 98 16.14 21.66 -22.38
CA ALA A 98 15.41 20.92 -23.41
C ALA A 98 15.56 21.52 -24.81
N LEU A 99 15.31 22.83 -24.98
CA LEU A 99 15.22 23.48 -26.29
C LEU A 99 16.55 23.45 -27.04
N GLY A 100 17.68 23.62 -26.35
CA GLY A 100 19.00 23.46 -26.97
C GLY A 100 19.23 22.05 -27.51
N ILE A 101 18.76 21.03 -26.79
CA ILE A 101 18.87 19.63 -27.20
C ILE A 101 17.97 19.37 -28.41
N ARG A 102 16.73 19.89 -28.40
CA ARG A 102 15.82 19.81 -29.55
C ARG A 102 16.41 20.49 -30.78
N ALA A 103 17.07 21.64 -30.61
CA ALA A 103 17.76 22.33 -31.70
C ALA A 103 18.90 21.48 -32.29
N LEU A 104 19.73 20.85 -31.45
CA LEU A 104 20.82 19.98 -31.93
C LEU A 104 20.28 18.70 -32.58
N ALA A 105 19.33 18.03 -31.94
CA ALA A 105 18.73 16.79 -32.45
C ALA A 105 17.96 17.03 -33.75
N GLY A 106 17.08 18.03 -33.81
CA GLY A 106 16.32 18.35 -35.02
C GLY A 106 17.21 18.76 -36.19
N ALA A 107 18.32 19.44 -35.91
CA ALA A 107 19.26 19.86 -36.95
C ALA A 107 20.17 18.74 -37.43
N LEU A 108 20.65 17.85 -36.55
CA LEU A 108 21.79 16.97 -36.85
C LEU A 108 21.52 15.48 -36.66
N ALA A 109 20.47 15.07 -35.94
CA ALA A 109 20.11 13.66 -35.81
C ALA A 109 19.33 13.21 -37.06
N GLY A 110 19.58 11.98 -37.53
CA GLY A 110 18.92 11.39 -38.70
C GLY A 110 18.56 9.92 -38.49
N GLU A 111 18.06 9.25 -39.54
CA GLU A 111 17.64 7.83 -39.48
C GLU A 111 18.78 6.85 -39.13
N GLY A 112 20.04 7.27 -39.26
CA GLY A 112 21.23 6.50 -38.89
C GLY A 112 21.88 6.89 -37.56
N SER A 113 21.21 7.69 -36.71
CA SER A 113 21.74 8.07 -35.39
C SER A 113 21.99 6.83 -34.52
N ALA A 114 23.08 6.85 -33.75
CA ALA A 114 23.44 5.73 -32.87
C ALA A 114 22.38 5.48 -31.78
N VAL A 115 21.69 6.54 -31.36
CA VAL A 115 20.59 6.49 -30.38
C VAL A 115 19.55 7.53 -30.78
N ARG A 116 18.26 7.20 -30.70
CA ARG A 116 17.17 8.13 -30.97
C ARG A 116 16.94 9.05 -29.77
N ILE A 117 17.06 10.36 -29.97
CA ILE A 117 16.79 11.35 -28.91
C ILE A 117 15.29 11.68 -28.88
N VAL A 118 14.70 11.61 -27.69
CA VAL A 118 13.35 12.11 -27.40
C VAL A 118 13.45 13.12 -26.26
N VAL A 119 12.80 14.28 -26.39
CA VAL A 119 12.82 15.31 -25.33
C VAL A 119 11.42 15.42 -24.73
N ALA A 120 11.30 15.10 -23.44
CA ALA A 120 10.08 15.18 -22.67
C ALA A 120 10.05 16.50 -21.88
N ASP A 121 9.69 17.60 -22.55
CA ASP A 121 9.66 18.96 -21.99
C ASP A 121 8.26 19.43 -21.55
N SER A 122 7.30 18.51 -21.52
CA SER A 122 5.93 18.72 -21.04
C SER A 122 5.55 17.71 -19.96
N ILE A 123 4.77 18.17 -18.98
CA ILE A 123 4.14 17.32 -17.95
C ILE A 123 2.68 16.98 -18.28
N ASP A 124 2.24 17.29 -19.50
CA ASP A 124 0.91 16.92 -19.97
C ASP A 124 0.80 15.37 -19.99
N PRO A 125 -0.12 14.78 -19.20
CA PRO A 125 -0.27 13.33 -19.11
C PRO A 125 -0.57 12.67 -20.46
N GLU A 126 -1.25 13.36 -21.39
CA GLU A 126 -1.57 12.86 -22.73
C GLU A 126 -0.34 12.81 -23.64
N THR A 127 0.75 13.47 -23.27
CA THR A 127 2.02 13.37 -23.99
C THR A 127 3.00 12.44 -23.29
N PHE A 128 3.12 12.57 -21.96
CA PHE A 128 4.13 11.84 -21.20
C PHE A 128 3.74 10.38 -20.92
N GLY A 129 2.48 10.11 -20.60
CA GLY A 129 1.97 8.76 -20.35
C GLY A 129 2.12 7.85 -21.58
N PRO A 130 1.61 8.25 -22.76
CA PRO A 130 1.78 7.49 -23.99
C PRO A 130 3.23 7.37 -24.45
N LEU A 131 4.09 8.38 -24.18
CA LEU A 131 5.52 8.26 -24.42
C LEU A 131 6.10 7.09 -23.60
N LEU A 132 5.89 7.09 -22.29
CA LEU A 132 6.41 6.04 -21.40
C LEU A 132 5.89 4.65 -21.77
N ALA A 133 4.60 4.53 -22.09
CA ALA A 133 3.98 3.25 -22.46
C ALA A 133 4.55 2.62 -23.74
N ARG A 134 5.15 3.41 -24.64
CA ARG A 134 5.70 2.95 -25.92
C ARG A 134 7.20 2.63 -25.87
N LEU A 135 7.87 2.93 -24.76
CA LEU A 135 9.31 2.70 -24.62
C LEU A 135 9.58 1.28 -24.14
N ASP A 136 10.55 0.62 -24.76
CA ASP A 136 11.20 -0.54 -24.13
C ASP A 136 12.20 -0.01 -23.11
N LEU A 137 11.86 -0.11 -21.82
CA LEU A 137 12.70 0.42 -20.74
C LEU A 137 14.05 -0.28 -20.65
N ARG A 138 14.18 -1.53 -21.11
CA ARG A 138 15.46 -2.26 -21.14
C ARG A 138 16.42 -1.73 -22.20
N ARG A 139 15.91 -0.99 -23.18
CA ARG A 139 16.70 -0.37 -24.26
C ARG A 139 16.58 1.15 -24.28
N THR A 140 16.11 1.74 -23.18
CA THR A 140 15.96 3.19 -23.04
C THR A 140 16.86 3.73 -21.92
N LEU A 141 17.58 4.80 -22.22
CA LEU A 141 18.30 5.62 -21.26
C LEU A 141 17.52 6.91 -20.98
N PHE A 142 17.43 7.32 -19.72
CA PHE A 142 16.87 8.60 -19.32
C PHE A 142 17.97 9.57 -18.87
N ASN A 143 18.02 10.74 -19.50
CA ASN A 143 18.89 11.84 -19.10
C ASN A 143 18.08 12.91 -18.36
N VAL A 144 18.30 13.04 -17.04
CA VAL A 144 17.60 13.99 -16.17
C VAL A 144 18.39 15.29 -16.12
N VAL A 145 17.84 16.38 -16.65
CA VAL A 145 18.60 17.62 -16.85
C VAL A 145 17.95 18.79 -16.10
N SER A 146 18.55 19.20 -14.98
CA SER A 146 18.09 20.37 -14.22
C SER A 146 19.25 21.06 -13.52
N LYS A 147 19.47 22.35 -13.80
CA LYS A 147 20.51 23.11 -13.10
C LYS A 147 20.20 23.29 -11.61
N SER A 148 18.96 23.65 -11.25
CA SER A 148 18.63 23.88 -9.83
C SER A 148 18.45 22.58 -9.04
N GLY A 149 18.30 21.45 -9.73
CA GLY A 149 17.92 20.18 -9.12
C GLY A 149 16.50 20.17 -8.54
N GLU A 150 15.69 21.19 -8.79
CA GLU A 150 14.39 21.43 -8.14
C GLU A 150 13.30 21.87 -9.13
N THR A 151 13.56 21.76 -10.43
CA THR A 151 12.56 22.10 -11.44
C THR A 151 11.45 21.06 -11.38
N ALA A 152 10.27 21.43 -10.86
CA ALA A 152 9.29 20.44 -10.45
C ALA A 152 8.77 19.59 -11.61
N GLU A 153 8.71 20.15 -12.83
CA GLU A 153 8.34 19.43 -14.05
C GLU A 153 9.32 18.25 -14.28
N THR A 154 10.61 18.54 -14.24
CA THR A 154 11.69 17.55 -14.40
C THR A 154 11.75 16.56 -13.22
N ILE A 155 11.58 17.04 -11.99
CA ILE A 155 11.57 16.18 -10.79
C ILE A 155 10.39 15.21 -10.81
N ALA A 156 9.19 15.68 -11.17
CA ALA A 156 8.02 14.82 -11.24
C ALA A 156 8.20 13.71 -12.27
N GLN A 157 8.65 14.05 -13.48
CA GLN A 157 8.98 13.06 -14.51
C GLN A 157 10.08 12.10 -14.05
N PHE A 158 11.14 12.61 -13.41
CA PHE A 158 12.22 11.79 -12.86
C PHE A 158 11.72 10.80 -11.82
N MET A 159 10.87 11.23 -10.87
CA MET A 159 10.31 10.35 -9.84
C MET A 159 9.46 9.23 -10.46
N ILE A 160 8.61 9.56 -11.44
CA ILE A 160 7.80 8.58 -12.18
C ILE A 160 8.69 7.57 -12.91
N VAL A 161 9.69 8.06 -13.65
CA VAL A 161 10.60 7.22 -14.43
C VAL A 161 11.46 6.34 -13.52
N ARG A 162 12.01 6.91 -12.45
CA ARG A 162 12.81 6.18 -11.45
C ARG A 162 12.00 5.03 -10.85
N ASP A 163 10.78 5.31 -10.38
CA ASP A 163 9.90 4.29 -9.78
C ASP A 163 9.56 3.18 -10.78
N ARG A 164 9.22 3.57 -12.02
CA ARG A 164 8.91 2.61 -13.08
C ARG A 164 10.11 1.73 -13.45
N LEU A 165 11.28 2.32 -13.62
CA LEU A 165 12.52 1.58 -13.91
C LEU A 165 12.88 0.63 -12.75
N MET A 166 12.73 1.08 -11.50
CA MET A 166 12.94 0.23 -10.33
C MET A 166 11.99 -0.98 -10.31
N HIS A 167 10.72 -0.77 -10.63
CA HIS A 167 9.72 -1.84 -10.69
C HIS A 167 10.00 -2.85 -11.82
N GLU A 168 10.39 -2.38 -13.01
CA GLU A 168 10.59 -3.26 -14.17
C GLU A 168 11.96 -3.94 -14.24
N LEU A 169 13.02 -3.25 -13.82
CA LEU A 169 14.42 -3.70 -13.97
C LEU A 169 15.04 -4.14 -12.64
N GLY A 170 14.42 -3.82 -11.51
CA GLY A 170 14.93 -4.11 -10.17
C GLY A 170 15.96 -3.11 -9.66
N ALA A 171 16.27 -3.21 -8.35
CA ALA A 171 17.00 -2.19 -7.59
C ALA A 171 18.46 -1.93 -8.02
N VAL A 172 19.08 -2.84 -8.77
CA VAL A 172 20.48 -2.72 -9.21
C VAL A 172 20.57 -2.21 -10.64
N ASP A 173 19.79 -2.80 -11.56
CA ASP A 173 19.93 -2.51 -12.98
C ASP A 173 19.33 -1.16 -13.37
N TYR A 174 18.28 -0.69 -12.68
CA TYR A 174 17.60 0.57 -13.03
C TYR A 174 18.53 1.79 -13.05
N LYS A 175 19.57 1.81 -12.21
CA LYS A 175 20.52 2.95 -12.13
C LYS A 175 21.32 3.12 -13.41
N ARG A 176 21.57 2.04 -14.16
CA ARG A 176 22.28 2.08 -15.45
C ARG A 176 21.46 2.76 -16.54
N HIS A 177 20.15 2.91 -16.33
CA HIS A 177 19.21 3.54 -17.25
C HIS A 177 19.02 5.04 -16.95
N LEU A 178 19.82 5.62 -16.04
CA LEU A 178 19.72 7.01 -15.62
C LEU A 178 21.08 7.71 -15.68
N VAL A 179 21.13 8.84 -16.39
CA VAL A 179 22.21 9.83 -16.32
C VAL A 179 21.64 11.14 -15.81
N VAL A 180 22.25 11.74 -14.79
CA VAL A 180 21.80 13.01 -14.22
C VAL A 180 22.77 14.12 -14.59
N THR A 181 22.25 15.15 -15.27
CA THR A 181 22.99 16.36 -15.64
C THR A 181 22.52 17.53 -14.78
N THR A 182 23.26 17.85 -13.72
CA THR A 182 22.88 18.86 -12.70
C THR A 182 24.07 19.71 -12.25
N ASP A 183 23.84 20.73 -11.43
CA ASP A 183 24.90 21.51 -10.78
C ASP A 183 25.85 20.61 -9.96
N ALA A 184 27.14 20.97 -9.88
CA ALA A 184 28.17 20.17 -9.21
C ALA A 184 28.00 20.07 -7.69
N ARG A 185 27.36 21.05 -7.04
CA ARG A 185 27.42 21.22 -5.57
C ARG A 185 26.07 21.37 -4.90
N GLN A 186 25.07 21.89 -5.60
CA GLN A 186 23.80 22.31 -4.99
C GLN A 186 22.57 21.74 -5.70
N GLY A 187 21.44 21.73 -5.00
CA GLY A 187 20.13 21.33 -5.52
C GLY A 187 19.71 19.91 -5.11
N SER A 188 18.41 19.67 -5.07
CA SER A 188 17.85 18.38 -4.60
C SER A 188 18.31 17.19 -5.47
N LEU A 189 18.39 17.34 -6.81
CA LEU A 189 18.97 16.29 -7.65
C LEU A 189 20.43 15.99 -7.34
N ARG A 190 21.24 16.97 -6.94
CA ARG A 190 22.64 16.71 -6.54
C ARG A 190 22.68 15.84 -5.28
N GLN A 191 21.81 16.11 -4.32
CA GLN A 191 21.68 15.28 -3.13
C GLN A 191 21.25 13.85 -3.49
N ILE A 192 20.23 13.70 -4.33
CA ILE A 192 19.74 12.38 -4.79
C ILE A 192 20.85 11.59 -5.50
N VAL A 193 21.65 12.24 -6.35
CA VAL A 193 22.79 11.60 -7.01
C VAL A 193 23.84 11.14 -6.01
N ASN A 194 24.15 11.95 -4.99
CA ASN A 194 25.10 11.56 -3.93
C ASN A 194 24.58 10.37 -3.10
N ASP A 195 23.28 10.34 -2.80
CA ASP A 195 22.65 9.31 -1.97
C ASP A 195 22.50 7.97 -2.72
N GLU A 196 22.18 8.01 -4.02
CA GLU A 196 21.87 6.81 -4.80
C GLU A 196 22.98 6.36 -5.75
N GLY A 197 23.94 7.23 -6.09
CA GLY A 197 25.09 6.91 -6.93
C GLY A 197 24.76 6.77 -8.41
N PHE A 198 24.03 7.72 -9.00
CA PHE A 198 23.76 7.75 -10.44
C PHE A 198 24.99 8.18 -11.26
N GLN A 199 25.01 7.79 -12.54
CA GLN A 199 25.98 8.36 -13.49
C GLN A 199 25.65 9.84 -13.69
N GLU A 200 26.66 10.70 -13.56
CA GLU A 200 26.45 12.14 -13.54
C GLU A 200 27.29 12.92 -14.54
N LEU A 201 26.73 14.07 -14.94
CA LEU A 201 27.40 15.12 -15.70
C LEU A 201 27.11 16.47 -15.04
N VAL A 202 28.05 17.40 -15.20
CA VAL A 202 28.01 18.68 -14.50
C VAL A 202 27.53 19.80 -15.43
N ILE A 203 26.58 20.60 -14.94
CA ILE A 203 26.26 21.92 -15.49
C ILE A 203 27.14 22.94 -14.76
N PRO A 204 28.04 23.66 -15.46
CA PRO A 204 28.91 24.62 -14.81
C PRO A 204 28.16 25.75 -14.08
N GLU A 205 28.74 26.20 -12.97
CA GLU A 205 28.26 27.38 -12.24
C GLU A 205 28.26 28.62 -13.14
N GLY A 206 27.41 29.61 -12.83
CA GLY A 206 27.37 30.87 -13.60
C GLY A 206 26.72 30.83 -14.99
N ILE A 207 26.41 29.65 -15.56
CA ILE A 207 25.70 29.55 -16.86
C ILE A 207 24.18 29.59 -16.68
N ALA A 208 23.50 30.55 -17.32
CA ALA A 208 22.04 30.52 -17.41
C ALA A 208 21.58 29.45 -18.41
N GLY A 209 20.51 28.71 -18.11
CA GLY A 209 20.10 27.54 -18.91
C GLY A 209 19.90 27.80 -20.42
N ARG A 210 19.46 29.00 -20.84
CA ARG A 210 19.34 29.33 -22.27
C ARG A 210 20.69 29.41 -23.02
N PHE A 211 21.79 29.53 -22.27
CA PHE A 211 23.16 29.51 -22.78
C PHE A 211 23.87 28.15 -22.61
N SER A 212 23.21 27.12 -22.06
CA SER A 212 23.87 25.84 -21.73
C SER A 212 23.91 24.82 -22.87
N VAL A 213 23.47 25.15 -24.08
CA VAL A 213 23.44 24.18 -25.21
C VAL A 213 24.83 23.58 -25.54
N LEU A 214 25.91 24.32 -25.29
CA LEU A 214 27.30 23.85 -25.47
C LEU A 214 27.95 23.29 -24.20
N THR A 215 27.16 22.97 -23.17
CA THR A 215 27.62 22.20 -22.00
C THR A 215 27.15 20.75 -22.09
N ALA A 216 27.40 19.94 -21.07
CA ALA A 216 26.86 18.59 -20.96
C ALA A 216 25.33 18.50 -21.20
N VAL A 217 24.58 19.59 -20.96
CA VAL A 217 23.14 19.67 -21.28
C VAL A 217 22.86 19.30 -22.74
N GLY A 218 23.52 19.94 -23.70
CA GLY A 218 23.32 19.66 -25.12
C GLY A 218 24.32 18.66 -25.69
N LEU A 219 25.58 18.70 -25.22
CA LEU A 219 26.65 17.89 -25.78
C LEU A 219 26.47 16.40 -25.49
N PHE A 220 25.94 16.01 -24.32
CA PHE A 220 25.79 14.58 -24.02
C PHE A 220 24.72 13.89 -24.86
N PRO A 221 23.47 14.39 -24.95
CA PRO A 221 22.49 13.80 -25.87
C PRO A 221 23.00 13.78 -27.32
N ALA A 222 23.66 14.86 -27.77
CA ALA A 222 24.21 14.94 -29.11
C ALA A 222 25.28 13.87 -29.38
N ALA A 223 26.26 13.74 -28.48
CA ALA A 223 27.30 12.71 -28.58
C ALA A 223 26.71 11.29 -28.52
N ALA A 224 25.73 11.06 -27.64
CA ALA A 224 25.05 9.76 -27.54
C ALA A 224 24.36 9.38 -28.86
N ALA A 225 23.78 10.34 -29.58
CA ALA A 225 23.20 10.11 -30.91
C ALA A 225 24.23 9.95 -32.04
N GLY A 226 25.52 10.16 -31.78
CA GLY A 226 26.59 10.08 -32.76
C GLY A 226 26.91 11.40 -33.48
N ILE A 227 26.41 12.53 -32.99
CA ILE A 227 26.76 13.86 -33.52
C ILE A 227 28.19 14.22 -33.08
N ASP A 228 29.01 14.71 -34.01
CA ASP A 228 30.37 15.18 -33.72
C ASP A 228 30.33 16.49 -32.93
N ILE A 229 30.38 16.36 -31.60
CA ILE A 229 30.37 17.50 -30.68
C ILE A 229 31.67 18.30 -30.69
N GLU A 230 32.80 17.72 -31.11
CA GLU A 230 34.04 18.47 -31.26
C GLU A 230 33.97 19.39 -32.49
N GLU A 231 33.36 18.92 -33.59
CA GLU A 231 33.05 19.75 -34.76
C GLU A 231 32.10 20.90 -34.39
N LEU A 232 31.06 20.62 -33.58
CA LEU A 232 30.13 21.63 -33.08
C LEU A 232 30.85 22.74 -32.30
N LEU A 233 31.70 22.36 -31.34
CA LEU A 233 32.48 23.32 -30.54
C LEU A 233 33.52 24.05 -31.39
N ALA A 234 34.14 23.39 -32.38
CA ALA A 234 35.04 24.03 -33.32
C ALA A 234 34.32 25.10 -34.16
N GLY A 235 33.05 24.88 -34.51
CA GLY A 235 32.19 25.87 -35.17
C GLY A 235 31.96 27.09 -34.28
N ALA A 236 31.57 26.87 -33.02
CA ALA A 236 31.38 27.94 -32.06
C ALA A 236 32.67 28.75 -31.82
N ALA A 237 33.82 28.06 -31.66
CA ALA A 237 35.13 28.69 -31.52
C ALA A 237 35.50 29.50 -32.77
N SER A 238 35.21 29.00 -33.98
CA SER A 238 35.46 29.72 -35.22
C SER A 238 34.66 31.02 -35.34
N MET A 239 33.42 31.06 -34.83
CA MET A 239 32.63 32.29 -34.79
C MET A 239 33.19 33.28 -33.76
N ASP A 240 33.56 32.79 -32.57
CA ASP A 240 34.18 33.62 -31.53
C ASP A 240 35.50 34.24 -31.99
N GLU A 241 36.39 33.44 -32.59
CA GLU A 241 37.66 33.88 -33.15
C GLU A 241 37.44 34.97 -34.20
N ARG A 242 36.43 34.81 -35.06
CA ARG A 242 36.09 35.78 -36.11
C ARG A 242 35.61 37.11 -35.53
N GLY A 243 34.76 37.08 -34.50
CA GLY A 243 34.29 38.30 -33.83
C GLY A 243 35.44 39.02 -33.12
N ARG A 244 36.24 38.29 -32.33
CA ARG A 244 37.38 38.86 -31.60
C ARG A 244 38.48 39.42 -32.52
N ALA A 245 38.71 38.79 -33.68
CA ALA A 245 39.70 39.24 -34.65
C ALA A 245 39.16 40.33 -35.61
N ALA A 246 37.89 40.74 -35.48
CA ALA A 246 37.30 41.74 -36.36
C ALA A 246 38.00 43.11 -36.18
N PRO A 247 38.47 43.74 -37.27
CA PRO A 247 39.22 44.99 -37.18
C PRO A 247 38.36 46.15 -36.68
N THR A 248 37.04 46.09 -36.90
CA THR A 248 36.08 47.08 -36.40
C THR A 248 34.83 46.38 -35.86
N PRO A 249 34.05 47.01 -34.96
CA PRO A 249 32.80 46.42 -34.45
C PRO A 249 31.80 46.02 -35.55
N LEU A 250 31.74 46.77 -36.65
CA LEU A 250 30.87 46.45 -37.80
C LEU A 250 31.36 45.24 -38.63
N ARG A 251 32.60 44.78 -38.43
CA ARG A 251 33.14 43.56 -39.04
C ARG A 251 32.97 42.32 -38.16
N ASP A 252 32.58 42.49 -36.91
CA ASP A 252 32.15 41.40 -36.03
C ASP A 252 30.69 41.03 -36.37
N PRO A 253 30.39 39.81 -36.84
CA PRO A 253 29.04 39.43 -37.23
C PRO A 253 27.98 39.60 -36.13
N ALA A 254 28.33 39.31 -34.87
CA ALA A 254 27.38 39.36 -33.77
C ALA A 254 27.05 40.81 -33.40
N LEU A 255 28.09 41.66 -33.27
CA LEU A 255 27.95 43.09 -32.97
C LEU A 255 27.31 43.88 -34.11
N ALA A 256 27.66 43.58 -35.37
CA ALA A 256 27.06 44.23 -36.53
C ALA A 256 25.55 43.97 -36.59
N LEU A 257 25.13 42.72 -36.37
CA LEU A 257 23.72 42.36 -36.29
C LEU A 257 23.04 43.05 -35.08
N ALA A 258 23.66 43.03 -33.90
CA ALA A 258 23.14 43.67 -32.70
C ALA A 258 22.93 45.18 -32.90
N GLY A 259 23.92 45.88 -33.46
CA GLY A 259 23.84 47.31 -33.74
C GLY A 259 22.73 47.66 -34.73
N ALA A 260 22.62 46.90 -35.82
CA ALA A 260 21.56 47.11 -36.80
C ALA A 260 20.16 46.89 -36.20
N LEU A 261 19.97 45.80 -35.45
CA LEU A 261 18.71 45.52 -34.77
C LEU A 261 18.38 46.57 -33.70
N TRP A 262 19.37 47.05 -32.96
CA TRP A 262 19.21 48.11 -31.97
C TRP A 262 18.74 49.42 -32.59
N LEU A 263 19.38 49.85 -33.68
CA LEU A 263 18.99 51.07 -34.40
C LEU A 263 17.58 50.95 -34.98
N LEU A 264 17.23 49.81 -35.59
CA LEU A 264 15.87 49.56 -36.09
C LEU A 264 14.83 49.58 -34.95
N ALA A 265 15.13 48.96 -33.82
CA ALA A 265 14.22 48.93 -32.68
C ALA A 265 14.02 50.33 -32.06
N THR A 266 15.10 51.10 -31.89
CA THR A 266 15.06 52.40 -31.18
C THR A 266 14.68 53.57 -32.07
N ARG A 267 15.13 53.58 -33.34
CA ARG A 267 14.91 54.68 -34.28
C ARG A 267 13.73 54.45 -35.22
N ARG A 268 13.39 53.19 -35.52
CA ARG A 268 12.30 52.83 -36.45
C ARG A 268 11.20 51.98 -35.80
N GLN A 269 11.22 51.85 -34.47
CA GLN A 269 10.20 51.13 -33.67
C GLN A 269 9.98 49.67 -34.12
N LYS A 270 11.00 49.00 -34.65
CA LYS A 270 10.93 47.58 -35.01
C LYS A 270 11.09 46.69 -33.78
N ARG A 271 9.99 46.53 -33.02
CA ARG A 271 9.95 45.85 -31.70
C ARG A 271 9.79 44.33 -31.80
N LEU A 272 9.45 43.80 -32.97
CA LEU A 272 9.32 42.37 -33.23
C LEU A 272 10.50 41.87 -34.07
N LEU A 273 11.08 40.75 -33.69
CA LEU A 273 12.12 40.07 -34.45
C LEU A 273 11.64 38.69 -34.88
N VAL A 274 11.56 38.48 -36.19
CA VAL A 274 11.17 37.20 -36.76
C VAL A 274 12.43 36.46 -37.18
N LEU A 275 12.65 35.25 -36.65
CA LEU A 275 13.63 34.31 -37.18
C LEU A 275 12.90 33.33 -38.11
N MET A 276 13.12 33.45 -39.41
CA MET A 276 12.42 32.65 -40.43
C MET A 276 13.37 31.65 -41.06
N ALA A 277 13.20 30.37 -40.72
CA ALA A 277 14.06 29.29 -41.19
C ALA A 277 13.54 28.69 -42.49
N TYR A 278 14.33 28.78 -43.56
CA TYR A 278 14.09 28.09 -44.83
C TYR A 278 14.77 26.73 -44.85
N CYS A 279 14.66 25.99 -43.74
CA CYS A 279 15.16 24.63 -43.62
C CYS A 279 14.47 23.97 -42.42
N GLU A 280 13.71 22.90 -42.65
CA GLU A 280 12.92 22.26 -41.59
C GLU A 280 13.81 21.68 -40.47
N ARG A 281 15.03 21.24 -40.81
CA ARG A 281 16.04 20.81 -39.82
C ARG A 281 16.37 21.90 -38.79
N LEU A 282 16.18 23.17 -39.13
CA LEU A 282 16.44 24.31 -38.23
C LEU A 282 15.18 24.79 -37.49
N ALA A 283 14.01 24.16 -37.66
CA ALA A 283 12.76 24.60 -37.03
C ALA A 283 12.89 24.66 -35.49
N ALA A 284 13.45 23.61 -34.87
CA ALA A 284 13.67 23.56 -33.42
C ALA A 284 14.74 24.57 -32.93
N THR A 285 15.64 25.01 -33.81
CA THR A 285 16.56 26.12 -33.50
C THR A 285 15.80 27.43 -33.28
N GLY A 286 14.65 27.61 -33.96
CA GLY A 286 13.74 28.74 -33.74
C GLY A 286 13.15 28.79 -32.33
N ASP A 287 12.72 27.64 -31.78
CA ASP A 287 12.19 27.57 -30.42
C ASP A 287 13.26 27.94 -29.37
N TRP A 288 14.47 27.39 -29.53
CA TRP A 288 15.62 27.74 -28.69
C TRP A 288 15.97 29.24 -28.80
N PHE A 289 15.96 29.81 -30.00
CA PHE A 289 16.19 31.23 -30.23
C PHE A 289 15.15 32.09 -29.51
N CYS A 290 13.86 31.75 -29.60
CA CYS A 290 12.80 32.48 -28.90
C CYS A 290 13.06 32.54 -27.39
N GLN A 291 13.46 31.43 -26.78
CA GLN A 291 13.85 31.45 -25.36
C GLN A 291 15.10 32.30 -25.12
N LEU A 292 16.14 32.15 -25.93
CA LEU A 292 17.38 32.91 -25.81
C LEU A 292 17.10 34.41 -25.84
N TRP A 293 16.34 34.88 -26.82
CA TRP A 293 16.05 36.29 -27.03
C TRP A 293 15.13 36.85 -25.93
N ALA A 294 13.96 36.24 -25.74
CA ALA A 294 12.94 36.74 -24.83
C ALA A 294 13.44 36.78 -23.38
N GLU A 295 14.05 35.69 -22.90
CA GLU A 295 14.56 35.63 -21.54
C GLU A 295 15.83 36.46 -21.33
N SER A 296 16.58 36.85 -22.37
CA SER A 296 17.78 37.70 -22.20
C SER A 296 17.43 39.18 -22.25
N LEU A 297 16.52 39.59 -23.15
CA LEU A 297 16.23 40.99 -23.44
C LEU A 297 14.96 41.51 -22.76
N GLY A 298 13.98 40.65 -22.44
CA GLY A 298 12.73 41.04 -21.79
C GLY A 298 12.91 41.35 -20.30
N LYS A 299 13.44 42.54 -19.96
CA LYS A 299 13.67 43.00 -18.58
C LYS A 299 12.97 44.32 -18.33
N SER A 300 12.36 44.44 -17.16
CA SER A 300 11.82 45.71 -16.65
C SER A 300 12.83 46.50 -15.81
N VAL A 301 13.95 45.88 -15.43
CA VAL A 301 15.01 46.48 -14.59
C VAL A 301 16.40 46.05 -15.05
N GLY A 302 17.33 47.00 -15.09
CA GLY A 302 18.75 46.81 -15.32
C GLY A 302 19.56 46.75 -14.02
N PRO A 303 20.91 46.73 -14.10
CA PRO A 303 21.79 46.84 -12.94
C PRO A 303 21.47 48.10 -12.10
N GLY A 304 21.48 47.95 -10.78
CA GLY A 304 21.11 49.05 -9.86
C GLY A 304 19.62 49.40 -9.83
N GLU A 305 18.74 48.47 -10.22
CA GLU A 305 17.27 48.62 -10.24
C GLU A 305 16.74 49.72 -11.17
N ARG A 306 17.57 50.21 -12.10
CA ARG A 306 17.14 51.19 -13.10
C ARG A 306 16.03 50.60 -13.96
N ALA A 307 14.90 51.30 -14.10
CA ALA A 307 13.82 50.89 -15.00
C ALA A 307 14.33 50.79 -16.44
N VAL A 308 13.97 49.70 -17.11
CA VAL A 308 14.26 49.47 -18.53
C VAL A 308 12.93 49.28 -19.26
N GLU A 309 12.68 50.16 -20.22
CA GLU A 309 11.45 50.18 -21.03
C GLU A 309 11.72 49.69 -22.47
N TRP A 310 12.61 48.69 -22.59
CA TRP A 310 12.98 48.11 -23.87
C TRP A 310 12.98 46.58 -23.82
N GLY A 311 12.50 45.99 -24.90
CA GLY A 311 12.52 44.56 -25.15
C GLY A 311 12.11 44.30 -26.59
N GLN A 312 12.63 43.22 -27.19
CA GLN A 312 12.30 42.81 -28.55
C GLN A 312 11.65 41.43 -28.50
N THR A 313 10.43 41.32 -29.02
CA THR A 313 9.67 40.05 -28.97
C THR A 313 10.11 39.15 -30.11
N PRO A 314 10.66 37.95 -29.83
CA PRO A 314 11.07 37.02 -30.86
C PRO A 314 9.88 36.19 -31.37
N ILE A 315 9.85 35.93 -32.67
CA ILE A 315 8.89 35.05 -33.34
C ILE A 315 9.70 34.06 -34.19
N ARG A 316 9.35 32.78 -34.17
CA ARG A 316 9.96 31.76 -35.04
C ARG A 316 8.97 31.32 -36.11
N LEU A 317 9.44 31.18 -37.35
CA LEU A 317 8.63 30.73 -38.50
C LEU A 317 9.44 29.85 -39.44
N GLY A 318 8.75 29.00 -40.19
CA GLY A 318 9.29 28.22 -41.30
C GLY A 318 8.93 28.79 -42.67
N ALA A 319 9.42 28.17 -43.73
CA ALA A 319 9.07 28.55 -45.10
C ALA A 319 7.55 28.42 -45.38
N ALA A 320 6.89 27.40 -44.83
CA ALA A 320 5.45 27.20 -44.97
C ALA A 320 4.61 28.37 -44.42
N ASP A 321 5.15 29.13 -43.46
CA ASP A 321 4.46 30.29 -42.87
C ASP A 321 4.36 31.49 -43.82
N GLN A 322 4.92 31.40 -45.03
CA GLN A 322 4.53 32.29 -46.12
C GLN A 322 3.01 32.28 -46.36
N HIS A 323 2.38 31.13 -46.18
CA HIS A 323 0.94 30.95 -46.39
C HIS A 323 0.09 31.25 -45.15
N SER A 324 0.70 31.69 -44.05
CA SER A 324 0.00 32.00 -42.80
C SER A 324 0.28 33.42 -42.30
N GLN A 325 1.56 33.80 -42.20
CA GLN A 325 1.99 35.05 -41.55
C GLN A 325 2.49 36.11 -42.55
N LEU A 326 2.94 35.74 -43.76
CA LEU A 326 3.56 36.72 -44.65
C LEU A 326 2.63 37.88 -45.01
N GLN A 327 1.31 37.65 -45.12
CA GLN A 327 0.33 38.71 -45.34
C GLN A 327 0.42 39.83 -44.30
N VAL A 328 0.54 39.48 -43.01
CA VAL A 328 0.65 40.49 -41.93
C VAL A 328 2.04 41.12 -41.86
N PHE A 329 3.06 40.48 -42.46
CA PHE A 329 4.41 41.04 -42.50
C PHE A 329 4.58 42.01 -43.66
N VAL A 330 3.92 41.73 -44.78
CA VAL A 330 3.96 42.56 -45.98
C VAL A 330 3.04 43.76 -45.83
N ASP A 331 1.78 43.58 -45.41
CA ASP A 331 0.77 44.65 -45.40
C ASP A 331 0.35 45.11 -43.98
N GLY A 332 0.76 44.40 -42.93
CA GLY A 332 0.43 44.78 -41.55
C GLY A 332 1.30 45.92 -41.00
N LEU A 333 1.33 46.04 -39.67
CA LEU A 333 2.12 47.09 -39.00
C LEU A 333 3.63 46.97 -39.31
N PRO A 334 4.32 48.09 -39.58
CA PRO A 334 5.78 48.16 -39.84
C PRO A 334 6.63 47.99 -38.58
N ASP A 335 6.33 47.03 -37.70
CA ASP A 335 6.98 46.85 -36.40
C ASP A 335 7.95 45.67 -36.33
N LYS A 336 8.23 45.03 -37.48
CA LYS A 336 9.01 43.77 -37.59
C LYS A 336 10.33 43.96 -38.31
N VAL A 337 11.34 43.20 -37.89
CA VAL A 337 12.53 42.84 -38.69
C VAL A 337 12.51 41.33 -38.92
N VAL A 338 12.80 40.89 -40.14
CA VAL A 338 12.91 39.45 -40.47
C VAL A 338 14.37 39.06 -40.63
N VAL A 339 14.83 38.05 -39.90
CA VAL A 339 16.13 37.41 -40.08
C VAL A 339 15.91 36.04 -40.70
N PHE A 340 16.32 35.88 -41.95
CA PHE A 340 16.25 34.61 -42.66
C PHE A 340 17.40 33.70 -42.27
N LEU A 341 17.11 32.43 -41.99
CA LEU A 341 18.10 31.36 -42.00
C LEU A 341 18.02 30.65 -43.34
N ARG A 342 18.97 30.94 -44.22
CA ARG A 342 19.13 30.29 -45.53
C ARG A 342 20.18 29.20 -45.45
N VAL A 343 19.95 28.11 -46.17
CA VAL A 343 20.92 27.03 -46.34
C VAL A 343 21.24 26.90 -47.83
N ASP A 344 22.52 26.95 -48.20
CA ASP A 344 22.92 26.81 -49.60
C ASP A 344 22.78 25.35 -50.07
N ASP A 345 23.34 24.41 -49.30
CA ASP A 345 23.23 22.97 -49.53
C ASP A 345 22.26 22.30 -48.52
N HIS A 346 21.12 21.86 -49.02
CA HIS A 346 20.08 21.19 -48.23
C HIS A 346 20.36 19.69 -48.00
N GLY A 347 21.44 19.14 -48.54
CA GLY A 347 21.80 17.73 -48.43
C GLY A 347 21.38 16.93 -49.67
N ALA A 348 20.73 15.77 -49.46
CA ALA A 348 20.33 14.91 -50.57
C ALA A 348 19.37 15.65 -51.54
N SER A 349 19.75 15.73 -52.82
CA SER A 349 18.92 16.39 -53.83
C SER A 349 17.65 15.60 -54.09
N VAL A 350 16.52 16.29 -54.08
CA VAL A 350 15.23 15.79 -54.54
C VAL A 350 14.84 16.65 -55.72
N ASP A 351 14.88 16.08 -56.92
CA ASP A 351 14.67 16.82 -58.16
C ASP A 351 13.21 16.73 -58.61
N VAL A 352 12.68 17.86 -59.08
CA VAL A 352 11.34 17.92 -59.66
C VAL A 352 11.38 17.30 -61.06
N PRO A 353 10.60 16.24 -61.35
CA PRO A 353 10.57 15.62 -62.66
C PRO A 353 10.14 16.59 -63.75
N ALA A 354 10.73 16.45 -64.94
CA ALA A 354 10.42 17.23 -66.14
C ALA A 354 9.10 16.81 -66.84
N THR A 355 8.13 16.22 -66.12
CA THR A 355 6.95 15.54 -66.71
C THR A 355 5.95 16.48 -67.40
N TYR A 356 5.92 17.76 -67.02
CA TYR A 356 4.92 18.74 -67.50
C TYR A 356 5.55 20.01 -68.08
N GLN A 357 6.68 19.89 -68.78
CA GLN A 357 7.42 21.04 -69.32
C GLN A 357 6.62 21.88 -70.31
N ASP A 358 5.67 21.27 -71.03
CA ASP A 358 4.81 21.96 -72.00
C ASP A 358 3.68 22.78 -71.36
N LEU A 359 3.42 22.63 -70.05
CA LEU A 359 2.40 23.41 -69.34
C LEU A 359 3.00 24.69 -68.76
N GLU A 360 2.67 25.84 -69.35
CA GLU A 360 3.21 27.17 -68.97
C GLU A 360 3.16 27.46 -67.46
N GLY A 361 2.09 27.05 -66.78
CA GLY A 361 1.90 27.31 -65.34
C GLY A 361 2.77 26.49 -64.38
N VAL A 362 3.41 25.40 -64.83
CA VAL A 362 4.19 24.50 -63.95
C VAL A 362 5.50 24.00 -64.57
N GLY A 363 5.68 24.16 -65.89
CA GLY A 363 6.85 23.67 -66.61
C GLY A 363 8.17 24.25 -66.12
N TYR A 364 8.14 25.47 -65.55
CA TYR A 364 9.30 26.13 -64.94
C TYR A 364 9.87 25.40 -63.72
N LEU A 365 9.14 24.45 -63.12
CA LEU A 365 9.61 23.68 -61.97
C LEU A 365 10.52 22.49 -62.38
N GLY A 366 10.31 21.94 -63.58
CA GLY A 366 10.97 20.71 -64.03
C GLY A 366 12.49 20.87 -64.15
N GLY A 367 13.24 19.92 -63.59
CA GLY A 367 14.71 19.90 -63.63
C GLY A 367 15.40 20.71 -62.53
N HIS A 368 14.66 21.35 -61.63
CA HIS A 368 15.19 21.99 -60.42
C HIS A 368 15.08 21.08 -59.21
N SER A 369 16.01 21.21 -58.26
CA SER A 369 15.87 20.56 -56.96
C SER A 369 14.93 21.32 -56.04
N LEU A 370 14.27 20.61 -55.12
CA LEU A 370 13.43 21.24 -54.09
C LEU A 370 14.22 22.22 -53.23
N GLY A 371 15.50 21.96 -52.96
CA GLY A 371 16.38 22.92 -52.27
C GLY A 371 16.61 24.20 -53.06
N ALA A 372 16.77 24.11 -54.38
CA ALA A 372 16.89 25.28 -55.24
C ALA A 372 15.60 26.10 -55.29
N LEU A 373 14.45 25.42 -55.32
CA LEU A 373 13.12 26.05 -55.26
C LEU A 373 12.92 26.78 -53.92
N LEU A 374 13.23 26.13 -52.80
CA LEU A 374 13.13 26.73 -51.47
C LEU A 374 14.03 27.97 -51.31
N ASN A 375 15.24 27.94 -51.87
CA ASN A 375 16.13 29.11 -51.90
C ASN A 375 15.63 30.21 -52.86
N ALA A 376 14.90 29.88 -53.92
CA ALA A 376 14.22 30.87 -54.77
C ALA A 376 13.06 31.53 -54.03
N GLU A 377 12.24 30.76 -53.31
CA GLU A 377 11.14 31.26 -52.48
C GLU A 377 11.62 32.19 -51.36
N GLN A 378 12.73 31.85 -50.69
CA GLN A 378 13.35 32.72 -49.68
C GLN A 378 13.70 34.09 -50.27
N ARG A 379 14.41 34.09 -51.40
CA ARG A 379 14.84 35.34 -52.08
C ARG A 379 13.65 36.15 -52.59
N ALA A 380 12.62 35.48 -53.12
CA ALA A 380 11.39 36.13 -53.54
C ALA A 380 10.68 36.79 -52.37
N THR A 381 10.62 36.12 -51.22
CA THR A 381 10.04 36.66 -49.98
C THR A 381 10.83 37.85 -49.45
N GLU A 382 12.15 37.76 -49.40
CA GLU A 382 13.04 38.86 -49.03
C GLU A 382 12.83 40.08 -49.93
N LEU A 383 12.72 39.87 -51.24
CA LEU A 383 12.44 40.94 -52.21
C LEU A 383 11.03 41.54 -52.01
N ALA A 384 10.01 40.71 -51.74
CA ALA A 384 8.65 41.17 -51.50
C ALA A 384 8.56 42.06 -50.24
N LEU A 385 9.25 41.67 -49.17
CA LEU A 385 9.41 42.47 -47.96
C LEU A 385 10.10 43.80 -48.27
N ALA A 386 11.22 43.77 -48.99
CA ALA A 386 11.96 44.98 -49.32
C ALA A 386 11.13 45.98 -50.15
N LYS A 387 10.38 45.49 -51.16
CA LYS A 387 9.46 46.31 -51.97
C LYS A 387 8.37 47.01 -51.16
N ARG A 388 8.06 46.52 -49.95
CA ARG A 388 7.09 47.11 -49.02
C ARG A 388 7.76 47.81 -47.83
N GLY A 389 9.05 48.11 -47.91
CA GLY A 389 9.78 48.81 -46.86
C GLY A 389 9.95 47.98 -45.59
N ARG A 390 9.93 46.65 -45.68
CA ARG A 390 10.06 45.75 -44.52
C ARG A 390 11.52 45.30 -44.39
N PRO A 391 12.24 45.73 -43.33
CA PRO A 391 13.66 45.41 -43.19
C PRO A 391 13.88 43.91 -42.94
N SER A 392 14.87 43.34 -43.63
CA SER A 392 15.31 41.96 -43.41
C SER A 392 16.82 41.77 -43.48
N ALA A 393 17.32 40.76 -42.77
CA ALA A 393 18.71 40.30 -42.85
C ALA A 393 18.74 38.81 -43.16
N THR A 394 19.87 38.32 -43.68
CA THR A 394 20.01 36.92 -44.05
C THR A 394 21.28 36.31 -43.45
N LEU A 395 21.12 35.26 -42.64
CA LEU A 395 22.18 34.37 -42.18
C LEU A 395 22.21 33.16 -43.10
N THR A 396 23.25 33.03 -43.91
CA THR A 396 23.43 31.91 -44.85
C THR A 396 24.41 30.89 -44.30
N LEU A 397 23.94 29.66 -44.15
CA LEU A 397 24.74 28.49 -43.81
C LEU A 397 25.11 27.76 -45.12
N PRO A 398 26.41 27.46 -45.37
CA PRO A 398 26.80 26.66 -46.54
C PRO A 398 26.15 25.28 -46.58
N GLY A 399 25.85 24.70 -45.42
CA GLY A 399 25.06 23.48 -45.22
C GLY A 399 24.71 23.34 -43.73
N VAL A 400 23.81 22.44 -43.37
CA VAL A 400 23.48 22.16 -41.94
C VAL A 400 24.39 21.04 -41.42
N THR A 401 25.52 21.44 -40.83
CA THR A 401 26.52 20.56 -40.20
C THR A 401 26.73 20.94 -38.74
N ALA A 402 27.42 20.09 -37.98
CA ALA A 402 27.79 20.42 -36.60
C ALA A 402 28.58 21.74 -36.55
N PHE A 403 29.51 21.94 -37.48
CA PHE A 403 30.32 23.17 -37.54
C PHE A 403 29.50 24.43 -37.80
N THR A 404 28.58 24.41 -38.79
CA THR A 404 27.77 25.60 -39.13
C THR A 404 26.71 25.90 -38.08
N LEU A 405 26.15 24.86 -37.46
CA LEU A 405 25.22 25.04 -36.33
C LEU A 405 25.94 25.62 -35.11
N GLY A 406 27.16 25.18 -34.82
CA GLY A 406 27.99 25.74 -33.74
C GLY A 406 28.25 27.23 -33.94
N GLN A 407 28.57 27.63 -35.18
CA GLN A 407 28.70 29.06 -35.54
C GLN A 407 27.40 29.84 -35.32
N LEU A 408 26.27 29.30 -35.78
CA LEU A 408 24.97 29.95 -35.65
C LEU A 408 24.55 30.14 -34.19
N LEU A 409 24.64 29.07 -33.38
CA LEU A 409 24.30 29.12 -31.95
C LEU A 409 25.15 30.16 -31.23
N PHE A 410 26.46 30.18 -31.47
CA PHE A 410 27.36 31.12 -30.82
C PHE A 410 27.13 32.57 -31.26
N LEU A 411 26.89 32.80 -32.57
CA LEU A 411 26.53 34.12 -33.10
C LEU A 411 25.28 34.66 -32.41
N LEU A 412 24.21 33.86 -32.35
CA LEU A 412 22.94 34.29 -31.74
C LEU A 412 23.07 34.55 -30.24
N GLN A 413 23.85 33.72 -29.52
CA GLN A 413 24.16 33.95 -28.11
C GLN A 413 24.92 35.26 -27.90
N MET A 414 25.91 35.55 -28.73
CA MET A 414 26.67 36.81 -28.66
C MET A 414 25.82 38.01 -29.03
N THR A 415 25.03 37.96 -30.11
CA THR A 415 24.11 39.05 -30.48
C THR A 415 23.12 39.37 -29.36
N ALA A 416 22.61 38.36 -28.65
CA ALA A 416 21.74 38.57 -27.49
C ALA A 416 22.48 39.24 -26.31
N VAL A 417 23.76 38.92 -26.09
CA VAL A 417 24.60 39.58 -25.08
C VAL A 417 24.88 41.03 -25.46
N ASP A 418 25.22 41.29 -26.72
CA ASP A 418 25.53 42.62 -27.23
C ASP A 418 24.30 43.54 -27.18
N LEU A 419 23.13 43.03 -27.57
CA LEU A 419 21.85 43.75 -27.43
C LEU A 419 21.50 44.02 -25.96
N ALA A 420 21.77 43.07 -25.06
CA ALA A 420 21.54 43.28 -23.64
C ALA A 420 22.47 44.37 -23.07
N ALA A 421 23.74 44.41 -23.50
CA ALA A 421 24.67 45.46 -23.13
C ALA A 421 24.24 46.85 -23.64
N LEU A 422 23.73 46.92 -24.89
CA LEU A 422 23.13 48.12 -25.45
C LEU A 422 21.89 48.59 -24.67
N ALA A 423 21.04 47.65 -24.24
CA ALA A 423 19.85 47.96 -23.44
C ALA A 423 20.14 48.26 -21.96
N GLY A 424 21.38 48.09 -21.50
CA GLY A 424 21.74 48.25 -20.09
C GLY A 424 21.09 47.19 -19.19
N VAL A 425 20.93 45.96 -19.67
CA VAL A 425 20.35 44.85 -18.91
C VAL A 425 21.35 43.71 -18.72
N ASP A 426 21.18 42.91 -17.66
CA ASP A 426 21.96 41.68 -17.50
C ASP A 426 21.28 40.53 -18.26
N PRO A 427 21.91 39.99 -19.33
CA PRO A 427 21.33 38.92 -20.13
C PRO A 427 21.25 37.58 -19.39
N ARG A 428 21.72 37.47 -18.14
CA ARG A 428 21.74 36.23 -17.34
C ARG A 428 20.59 36.14 -16.36
N ILE A 429 20.19 37.25 -15.76
CA ILE A 429 19.21 37.31 -14.66
C ILE A 429 17.81 36.93 -15.17
N ARG A 430 17.04 36.12 -14.44
CA ARG A 430 15.62 35.83 -14.74
C ARG A 430 14.70 36.65 -13.82
N GLY A 431 14.17 37.78 -14.29
CA GLY A 431 13.26 38.64 -13.52
C GLY A 431 11.86 38.04 -13.31
N VAL A 432 11.17 37.69 -14.39
CA VAL A 432 9.75 37.27 -14.34
C VAL A 432 9.57 35.83 -13.89
N ALA A 433 10.43 34.91 -14.36
CA ALA A 433 10.31 33.49 -14.00
C ALA A 433 10.53 33.23 -12.49
N ARG A 434 11.18 34.13 -11.74
CA ARG A 434 11.26 34.03 -10.27
C ARG A 434 9.94 34.42 -9.58
N ARG A 435 9.20 35.43 -10.08
CA ARG A 435 7.88 35.82 -9.57
C ARG A 435 6.80 34.81 -9.96
N GLY A 436 6.81 34.34 -11.20
CA GLY A 436 5.93 33.26 -11.67
C GLY A 436 6.21 31.94 -10.96
N ARG A 437 7.49 31.57 -10.76
CA ARG A 437 7.84 30.43 -9.88
C ARG A 437 7.52 30.72 -8.42
N GLY A 438 7.55 31.95 -7.94
CA GLY A 438 7.18 32.29 -6.56
C GLY A 438 5.68 32.15 -6.32
N LEU A 439 4.84 32.58 -7.27
CA LEU A 439 3.39 32.41 -7.27
C LEU A 439 2.99 30.96 -7.54
N ALA A 440 3.58 30.30 -8.54
CA ALA A 440 3.40 28.88 -8.76
C ALA A 440 3.98 28.05 -7.61
N ARG A 441 5.02 28.51 -6.90
CA ARG A 441 5.52 27.88 -5.67
C ARG A 441 4.63 28.20 -4.48
N ALA A 442 3.94 29.34 -4.44
CA ALA A 442 2.93 29.64 -3.44
C ALA A 442 1.66 28.82 -3.68
N GLU A 443 1.22 28.65 -4.93
CA GLU A 443 0.18 27.69 -5.32
C GLU A 443 0.65 26.24 -5.20
N ARG A 444 1.94 25.94 -5.39
CA ARG A 444 2.54 24.62 -5.11
C ARG A 444 2.89 24.39 -3.63
N HIS A 445 2.81 25.41 -2.78
CA HIS A 445 2.72 25.27 -1.33
C HIS A 445 1.26 25.34 -0.86
N ALA A 446 0.33 25.75 -1.74
CA ALA A 446 -1.12 25.57 -1.59
C ALA A 446 -1.58 24.20 -2.09
N PHE A 447 -0.78 23.51 -2.92
CA PHE A 447 -0.44 22.13 -2.60
C PHE A 447 0.27 22.20 -1.24
N HIS A 448 -0.53 22.24 -0.18
CA HIS A 448 -0.12 21.62 1.07
C HIS A 448 0.60 20.31 0.68
N PRO A 449 1.57 19.79 1.45
CA PRO A 449 1.77 18.35 1.37
C PRO A 449 0.36 17.80 1.48
N LEU A 450 -0.17 17.21 0.40
CA LEU A 450 -1.06 16.09 0.55
C LEU A 450 -0.16 15.22 1.41
N ALA A 451 -0.34 15.33 2.73
CA ALA A 451 0.22 14.41 3.68
C ALA A 451 -0.26 13.12 3.06
N VAL A 452 0.68 12.43 2.40
CA VAL A 452 0.37 11.39 1.40
C VAL A 452 -0.75 10.61 2.03
N SER A 453 -1.96 10.75 1.47
CA SER A 453 -3.16 10.36 2.20
C SER A 453 -2.92 8.91 2.53
N ARG A 454 -2.75 8.64 3.83
CA ARG A 454 -2.34 7.31 4.25
C ARG A 454 -3.50 6.38 3.93
N ILE A 455 -4.72 6.91 4.00
CA ILE A 455 -5.95 6.29 3.54
C ILE A 455 -6.06 6.49 2.02
N ALA A 456 -6.35 5.43 1.28
CA ALA A 456 -6.63 5.48 -0.15
C ALA A 456 -7.86 4.63 -0.48
N VAL A 457 -8.64 5.04 -1.48
CA VAL A 457 -9.71 4.20 -2.03
C VAL A 457 -9.05 3.03 -2.76
N LEU A 458 -9.41 1.81 -2.37
CA LEU A 458 -8.85 0.59 -2.91
C LEU A 458 -9.16 0.45 -4.41
N PRO A 459 -8.24 -0.12 -5.22
CA PRO A 459 -8.51 -0.45 -6.62
C PRO A 459 -9.70 -1.43 -6.80
N PRO A 460 -10.45 -1.37 -7.92
CA PRO A 460 -11.66 -2.18 -8.11
C PRO A 460 -11.49 -3.70 -7.97
N ASP A 461 -10.33 -4.22 -8.37
CA ASP A 461 -9.94 -5.62 -8.24
C ASP A 461 -9.78 -6.06 -6.78
N VAL A 462 -9.28 -5.16 -5.92
CA VAL A 462 -9.20 -5.39 -4.48
C VAL A 462 -10.59 -5.28 -3.85
N GLN A 463 -11.38 -4.27 -4.24
CA GLN A 463 -12.76 -4.09 -3.77
C GLN A 463 -13.61 -5.35 -4.02
N ALA A 464 -13.50 -5.95 -5.20
CA ALA A 464 -14.21 -7.18 -5.56
C ALA A 464 -13.84 -8.37 -4.66
N GLN A 465 -12.60 -8.42 -4.15
CA GLN A 465 -12.11 -9.51 -3.29
C GLN A 465 -12.47 -9.32 -1.81
N ILE A 466 -12.78 -8.09 -1.39
CA ILE A 466 -13.20 -7.77 -0.01
C ILE A 466 -14.72 -7.55 0.13
N ALA A 467 -15.49 -7.82 -0.93
CA ALA A 467 -16.88 -7.41 -1.17
C ALA A 467 -17.97 -8.01 -0.24
N ALA A 468 -17.64 -8.41 0.99
CA ALA A 468 -18.62 -8.60 2.04
C ALA A 468 -18.84 -7.26 2.75
N GLY A 469 -19.92 -6.56 2.38
CA GLY A 469 -20.32 -5.29 3.00
C GLY A 469 -20.50 -5.43 4.52
N GLU A 470 -20.00 -4.46 5.28
CA GLU A 470 -20.12 -4.45 6.74
C GLU A 470 -21.55 -4.07 7.13
N VAL A 471 -22.18 -4.87 8.01
CA VAL A 471 -23.55 -4.62 8.46
C VAL A 471 -23.52 -4.17 9.92
N ILE A 472 -23.85 -2.90 10.16
CA ILE A 472 -24.06 -2.39 11.53
C ILE A 472 -25.41 -2.90 12.05
N GLU A 473 -25.35 -3.86 12.97
CA GLU A 473 -26.53 -4.51 13.56
C GLU A 473 -26.95 -3.92 14.91
N ARG A 474 -26.01 -3.37 15.69
CA ARG A 474 -26.23 -2.94 17.09
C ARG A 474 -25.09 -2.07 17.63
N PRO A 475 -25.27 -1.37 18.78
CA PRO A 475 -24.22 -0.54 19.39
C PRO A 475 -22.89 -1.24 19.62
N ALA A 476 -22.90 -2.51 20.05
CA ALA A 476 -21.68 -3.28 20.29
C ALA A 476 -20.81 -3.46 19.03
N SER A 477 -21.43 -3.57 17.85
CA SER A 477 -20.69 -3.66 16.58
C SER A 477 -19.97 -2.35 16.25
N VAL A 478 -20.61 -1.21 16.52
CA VAL A 478 -20.02 0.13 16.35
C VAL A 478 -18.82 0.30 17.28
N VAL A 479 -19.00 0.02 18.57
CA VAL A 479 -17.91 0.14 19.56
C VAL A 479 -16.76 -0.78 19.19
N LYS A 480 -17.03 -2.03 18.80
CA LYS A 480 -15.99 -2.97 18.35
C LYS A 480 -15.16 -2.39 17.22
N GLU A 481 -15.78 -1.94 16.13
CA GLU A 481 -15.05 -1.43 14.95
C GLU A 481 -14.26 -0.15 15.26
N LEU A 482 -14.81 0.76 16.08
CA LEU A 482 -14.10 1.98 16.47
C LEU A 482 -12.91 1.68 17.40
N VAL A 483 -13.06 0.76 18.35
CA VAL A 483 -11.97 0.35 19.26
C VAL A 483 -10.90 -0.44 18.50
N GLU A 484 -11.26 -1.31 17.55
CA GLU A 484 -10.29 -1.99 16.69
C GLU A 484 -9.46 -0.99 15.87
N ASN A 485 -10.08 0.06 15.34
CA ASN A 485 -9.35 1.13 14.65
C ASN A 485 -8.44 1.95 15.58
N ALA A 486 -8.86 2.20 16.82
CA ALA A 486 -8.02 2.86 17.82
C ALA A 486 -6.78 2.00 18.18
N LEU A 487 -6.95 0.69 18.30
CA LEU A 487 -5.84 -0.24 18.53
C LEU A 487 -4.87 -0.28 17.33
N ASP A 488 -5.39 -0.32 16.10
CA ASP A 488 -4.58 -0.24 14.87
C ASP A 488 -3.83 1.09 14.75
N ALA A 489 -4.36 2.17 15.31
CA ALA A 489 -3.74 3.50 15.39
C ALA A 489 -2.68 3.62 16.50
N GLY A 490 -2.40 2.54 17.24
CA GLY A 490 -1.37 2.49 18.29
C GLY A 490 -1.79 3.17 19.60
N ALA A 491 -3.09 3.27 19.89
CA ALA A 491 -3.59 3.87 21.12
C ALA A 491 -3.08 3.15 22.38
N ARG A 492 -2.77 3.92 23.42
CA ARG A 492 -2.42 3.43 24.77
C ARG A 492 -3.55 3.66 25.77
N SER A 493 -4.53 4.50 25.45
CA SER A 493 -5.74 4.72 26.23
C SER A 493 -6.94 4.84 25.30
N ILE A 494 -8.02 4.11 25.62
CA ILE A 494 -9.28 4.13 24.88
C ILE A 494 -10.43 4.33 25.87
N ASP A 495 -11.16 5.42 25.70
CA ASP A 495 -12.33 5.78 26.51
C ASP A 495 -13.61 5.67 25.69
N VAL A 496 -14.55 4.86 26.14
CA VAL A 496 -15.87 4.67 25.54
C VAL A 496 -16.93 5.31 26.43
N ARG A 497 -17.75 6.20 25.88
CA ARG A 497 -18.90 6.80 26.57
C ARG A 497 -20.18 6.49 25.82
N LEU A 498 -21.21 6.05 26.56
CA LEU A 498 -22.51 5.68 26.03
C LEU A 498 -23.62 6.49 26.69
N SER A 499 -24.66 6.79 25.90
CA SER A 499 -25.95 7.26 26.41
C SER A 499 -27.09 6.39 25.87
N GLY A 500 -28.07 6.08 26.72
CA GLY A 500 -29.22 5.25 26.32
C GLY A 500 -28.85 3.87 25.77
N GLY A 501 -27.82 3.21 26.34
CA GLY A 501 -27.30 1.92 25.87
C GLY A 501 -26.53 1.99 24.54
N GLY A 502 -26.12 3.19 24.12
CA GLY A 502 -25.43 3.45 22.84
C GLY A 502 -26.38 3.76 21.68
N LEU A 503 -27.69 3.86 21.92
CA LEU A 503 -28.66 4.25 20.90
C LEU A 503 -28.73 5.76 20.70
N GLU A 504 -28.61 6.52 21.78
CA GLU A 504 -28.65 7.98 21.73
C GLU A 504 -27.29 8.52 21.32
N ARG A 505 -26.23 8.07 21.99
CA ARG A 505 -24.85 8.49 21.71
C ARG A 505 -23.84 7.39 22.03
N ILE A 506 -22.83 7.26 21.17
CA ILE A 506 -21.61 6.50 21.39
C ILE A 506 -20.45 7.46 21.14
N ALA A 507 -19.51 7.61 22.06
CA ALA A 507 -18.28 8.34 21.84
C ALA A 507 -17.08 7.44 22.16
N VAL A 508 -16.21 7.21 21.19
CA VAL A 508 -14.96 6.48 21.38
C VAL A 508 -13.82 7.47 21.20
N ARG A 509 -12.95 7.58 22.20
CA ARG A 509 -11.80 8.47 22.18
C ARG A 509 -10.52 7.68 22.44
N ASP A 510 -9.50 7.95 21.63
CA ASP A 510 -8.18 7.35 21.74
C ASP A 510 -7.07 8.41 21.75
N ASP A 511 -5.87 8.00 22.17
CA ASP A 511 -4.62 8.78 22.12
C ASP A 511 -3.66 8.29 21.02
N GLY A 512 -4.18 7.66 19.96
CA GLY A 512 -3.41 7.11 18.85
C GLY A 512 -2.81 8.17 17.92
N GLU A 513 -2.39 7.75 16.73
CA GLU A 513 -1.64 8.63 15.80
C GLU A 513 -2.42 9.84 15.26
N GLY A 514 -3.75 9.76 15.21
CA GLY A 514 -4.61 10.78 14.59
C GLY A 514 -4.55 10.83 13.05
N MET A 515 -5.48 11.54 12.44
CA MET A 515 -5.63 11.68 10.99
C MET A 515 -5.43 13.12 10.54
N THR A 516 -4.99 13.29 9.29
CA THR A 516 -5.04 14.60 8.62
C THR A 516 -6.49 14.94 8.26
N ALA A 517 -6.79 16.20 7.92
CA ALA A 517 -8.11 16.58 7.42
C ALA A 517 -8.52 15.76 6.17
N ALA A 518 -7.57 15.48 5.27
CA ALA A 518 -7.80 14.71 4.06
C ALA A 518 -8.09 13.24 4.38
N ASP A 519 -7.27 12.60 5.22
CA ASP A 519 -7.50 11.22 5.66
C ASP A 519 -8.83 11.10 6.42
N ALA A 520 -9.17 12.06 7.28
CA ALA A 520 -10.41 12.04 8.05
C ALA A 520 -11.67 12.13 7.16
N LEU A 521 -11.60 12.88 6.05
CA LEU A 521 -12.67 12.90 5.05
C LEU A 521 -12.72 11.60 4.25
N LEU A 522 -11.56 11.14 3.78
CA LEU A 522 -11.46 9.97 2.92
C LEU A 522 -11.81 8.67 3.67
N ALA A 523 -11.65 8.64 4.99
CA ALA A 523 -12.06 7.51 5.85
C ALA A 523 -13.56 7.20 5.78
N PHE A 524 -14.39 8.15 5.29
CA PHE A 524 -15.83 7.95 5.04
C PHE A 524 -16.16 7.56 3.59
N ALA A 525 -15.17 7.49 2.70
CA ALA A 525 -15.37 6.88 1.38
C ALA A 525 -15.42 5.36 1.53
N ARG A 526 -16.28 4.72 0.73
CA ARG A 526 -16.35 3.25 0.69
C ARG A 526 -15.04 2.68 0.16
N HIS A 527 -14.63 1.55 0.72
CA HIS A 527 -13.39 0.85 0.42
C HIS A 527 -12.14 1.73 0.56
N ALA A 528 -12.15 2.72 1.46
CA ALA A 528 -11.00 3.56 1.72
C ALA A 528 -10.26 3.11 2.99
N THR A 529 -9.00 2.72 2.87
CA THR A 529 -8.20 2.25 4.00
C THR A 529 -6.74 2.65 3.89
N SER A 530 -6.04 2.69 5.02
CA SER A 530 -4.59 2.89 5.09
C SER A 530 -3.78 1.61 5.24
N LYS A 531 -4.45 0.47 5.18
CA LYS A 531 -3.91 -0.82 5.65
C LYS A 531 -3.71 -1.83 4.53
N LEU A 532 -4.19 -1.52 3.33
CA LEU A 532 -4.03 -2.29 2.11
C LEU A 532 -3.92 -1.36 0.90
N ALA A 533 -3.10 -1.71 -0.08
CA ALA A 533 -3.04 -1.02 -1.37
C ALA A 533 -3.32 -1.93 -2.57
N ARG A 534 -3.02 -3.23 -2.47
CA ARG A 534 -3.08 -4.21 -3.58
C ARG A 534 -3.61 -5.56 -3.13
N ALA A 535 -4.11 -6.35 -4.07
CA ALA A 535 -4.79 -7.62 -3.79
C ALA A 535 -3.87 -8.66 -3.14
N GLU A 536 -2.58 -8.68 -3.47
CA GLU A 536 -1.65 -9.68 -2.94
C GLU A 536 -1.36 -9.50 -1.44
N GLU A 537 -1.66 -8.32 -0.88
CA GLU A 537 -1.49 -8.01 0.54
C GLU A 537 -2.61 -8.59 1.42
N LEU A 538 -3.74 -9.03 0.84
CA LEU A 538 -4.84 -9.62 1.61
C LEU A 538 -4.39 -10.81 2.48
N ALA A 539 -3.47 -11.63 1.97
CA ALA A 539 -2.98 -12.81 2.68
C ALA A 539 -2.06 -12.49 3.88
N GLY A 540 -1.61 -11.23 4.01
CA GLY A 540 -0.63 -10.78 5.00
C GLY A 540 -1.12 -9.66 5.92
N VAL A 541 -2.43 -9.37 5.97
CA VAL A 541 -2.97 -8.27 6.79
C VAL A 541 -2.67 -8.49 8.27
N THR A 542 -1.94 -7.55 8.88
CA THR A 542 -1.57 -7.58 10.31
C THR A 542 -2.45 -6.69 11.19
N THR A 543 -3.38 -5.94 10.60
CA THR A 543 -4.29 -5.02 11.31
C THR A 543 -5.62 -5.68 11.61
N LEU A 544 -6.36 -5.13 12.58
CA LEU A 544 -7.68 -5.60 12.93
C LEU A 544 -8.68 -5.24 11.81
N GLY A 545 -8.91 -3.96 11.52
CA GLY A 545 -9.79 -3.56 10.41
C GLY A 545 -9.00 -3.32 9.13
N PHE A 546 -9.45 -3.71 7.94
CA PHE A 546 -8.71 -3.42 6.69
C PHE A 546 -9.58 -3.09 5.46
N ARG A 547 -10.91 -3.23 5.56
CA ARG A 547 -11.81 -3.13 4.40
C ARG A 547 -12.25 -1.70 4.04
N GLY A 548 -12.06 -0.74 4.93
CA GLY A 548 -12.48 0.64 4.71
C GLY A 548 -14.00 0.88 4.74
N GLU A 549 -14.77 -0.05 5.29
CA GLU A 549 -16.25 -0.01 5.27
C GLU A 549 -16.90 0.43 6.60
N ALA A 550 -16.15 0.47 7.70
CA ALA A 550 -16.71 0.70 9.04
C ALA A 550 -17.35 2.10 9.20
N LEU A 551 -16.56 3.17 9.01
CA LEU A 551 -17.04 4.55 9.15
C LEU A 551 -18.15 4.91 8.13
N PRO A 552 -18.05 4.53 6.82
CA PRO A 552 -19.14 4.70 5.88
C PRO A 552 -20.43 3.99 6.32
N SER A 553 -20.32 2.75 6.84
CA SER A 553 -21.48 1.97 7.29
C SER A 553 -22.13 2.52 8.54
N ILE A 554 -21.35 3.13 9.44
CA ILE A 554 -21.88 3.83 10.63
C ILE A 554 -22.59 5.12 10.21
N ALA A 555 -21.97 5.93 9.34
CA ALA A 555 -22.57 7.18 8.84
C ALA A 555 -23.87 6.97 8.05
N ALA A 556 -24.02 5.81 7.39
CA ALA A 556 -25.26 5.45 6.71
C ALA A 556 -26.47 5.28 7.64
N VAL A 557 -26.25 5.04 8.95
CA VAL A 557 -27.33 4.77 9.93
C VAL A 557 -27.32 5.70 11.15
N ALA A 558 -26.41 6.67 11.22
CA ALA A 558 -26.24 7.60 12.33
C ALA A 558 -25.56 8.91 11.86
N ARG A 559 -25.61 9.95 12.69
CA ARG A 559 -24.75 11.13 12.49
C ARG A 559 -23.42 10.89 13.19
N VAL A 560 -22.32 11.15 12.50
CA VAL A 560 -20.96 10.89 12.99
C VAL A 560 -20.16 12.18 12.98
N ARG A 561 -19.47 12.47 14.08
CA ARG A 561 -18.52 13.57 14.22
C ARG A 561 -17.16 13.02 14.61
N VAL A 562 -16.16 13.25 13.78
CA VAL A 562 -14.77 12.86 14.02
C VAL A 562 -13.98 14.11 14.35
N THR A 563 -13.34 14.12 15.53
CA THR A 563 -12.36 15.13 15.92
C THR A 563 -11.01 14.43 16.04
N THR A 564 -10.02 14.83 15.25
CA THR A 564 -8.75 14.10 15.17
C THR A 564 -7.56 15.05 15.03
N ARG A 565 -6.47 14.73 15.70
CA ARG A 565 -5.25 15.55 15.70
C ARG A 565 -4.02 14.68 15.69
N ARG A 566 -3.11 14.90 14.73
CA ARG A 566 -1.78 14.29 14.76
C ARG A 566 -0.87 14.94 15.79
N ALA A 567 0.09 14.17 16.29
CA ALA A 567 1.15 14.73 17.12
C ALA A 567 1.94 15.78 16.30
N GLY A 568 2.06 17.00 16.83
CA GLY A 568 2.76 18.12 16.17
C GLY A 568 1.87 19.09 15.37
N GLU A 569 0.58 18.79 15.18
CA GLU A 569 -0.36 19.73 14.53
C GLU A 569 -0.93 20.75 15.54
N PRO A 570 -1.13 22.02 15.13
CA PRO A 570 -1.54 23.11 16.02
C PRO A 570 -3.02 23.03 16.47
N GLY A 571 -3.86 22.26 15.78
CA GLY A 571 -5.29 22.13 16.07
C GLY A 571 -5.85 20.81 15.55
N ALA A 572 -6.97 20.36 16.11
CA ALA A 572 -7.66 19.15 15.67
C ALA A 572 -8.58 19.45 14.48
N ASN A 573 -8.60 18.55 13.51
CA ASN A 573 -9.52 18.60 12.39
C ASN A 573 -10.87 18.01 12.80
N VAL A 574 -11.96 18.63 12.37
CA VAL A 574 -13.32 18.16 12.62
C VAL A 574 -13.99 17.79 11.30
N VAL A 575 -14.50 16.57 11.21
CA VAL A 575 -15.29 16.06 10.09
C VAL A 575 -16.65 15.62 10.60
N GLU A 576 -17.70 15.98 9.89
CA GLU A 576 -19.06 15.50 10.14
C GLU A 576 -19.51 14.65 8.96
N ALA A 577 -20.20 13.55 9.24
CA ALA A 577 -20.71 12.63 8.23
C ALA A 577 -22.09 12.09 8.63
N ASP A 578 -22.94 11.89 7.64
CA ASP A 578 -24.21 11.19 7.76
C ASP A 578 -24.50 10.43 6.45
N ALA A 579 -25.75 9.99 6.24
CA ALA A 579 -26.14 9.26 5.04
C ALA A 579 -25.95 10.06 3.73
N GLY A 580 -25.84 11.39 3.81
CA GLY A 580 -25.57 12.28 2.68
C GLY A 580 -24.08 12.43 2.34
N GLY A 581 -23.17 11.90 3.15
CA GLY A 581 -21.72 11.94 2.94
C GLY A 581 -20.97 12.71 4.04
N ALA A 582 -19.64 12.77 3.89
CA ALA A 582 -18.75 13.45 4.84
C ALA A 582 -18.33 14.84 4.37
N ARG A 583 -18.20 15.78 5.30
CA ARG A 583 -17.79 17.17 5.05
C ARG A 583 -16.89 17.68 6.16
N ALA A 584 -15.99 18.59 5.81
CA ALA A 584 -15.16 19.29 6.79
C ALA A 584 -16.04 20.25 7.61
N ALA A 585 -15.90 20.21 8.93
CA ALA A 585 -16.68 21.00 9.88
C ALA A 585 -15.80 22.00 10.67
N GLY A 586 -14.55 22.21 10.25
CA GLY A 586 -13.62 23.19 10.81
C GLY A 586 -12.52 22.57 11.68
N VAL A 587 -11.99 23.38 12.59
CA VAL A 587 -10.93 22.99 13.54
C VAL A 587 -11.37 23.19 14.98
N ALA A 588 -10.90 22.33 15.89
CA ALA A 588 -11.20 22.38 17.32
C ALA A 588 -9.93 22.20 18.18
N GLY A 589 -10.01 22.65 19.43
CA GLY A 589 -9.02 22.28 20.44
C GLY A 589 -9.29 20.88 20.97
N ALA A 590 -8.44 19.91 20.66
CA ALA A 590 -8.49 18.55 21.23
C ALA A 590 -7.05 18.00 21.34
N PRO A 591 -6.73 17.11 22.29
CA PRO A 591 -5.40 16.47 22.41
C PRO A 591 -5.08 15.56 21.21
N PRO A 592 -3.83 15.07 21.06
CA PRO A 592 -3.49 14.11 20.01
C PRO A 592 -4.34 12.85 20.11
N GLY A 593 -4.64 12.24 18.96
CA GLY A 593 -5.50 11.07 18.84
C GLY A 593 -6.80 11.38 18.12
N THR A 594 -7.75 10.45 18.19
CA THR A 594 -9.05 10.56 17.52
C THR A 594 -10.20 10.42 18.49
N SER A 595 -11.26 11.20 18.29
CA SER A 595 -12.55 11.05 18.96
C SER A 595 -13.64 10.93 17.91
N VAL A 596 -14.35 9.79 17.93
CA VAL A 596 -15.48 9.52 17.05
C VAL A 596 -16.75 9.51 17.90
N GLU A 597 -17.63 10.45 17.62
CA GLU A 597 -18.95 10.56 18.25
C GLU A 597 -20.02 10.15 17.24
N VAL A 598 -20.89 9.22 17.64
CA VAL A 598 -21.99 8.67 16.85
C VAL A 598 -23.29 8.97 17.58
N GLU A 599 -24.20 9.69 16.94
CA GLU A 599 -25.48 10.12 17.51
C GLU A 599 -26.66 9.56 16.74
N GLY A 600 -27.69 9.14 17.49
CA GLY A 600 -28.96 8.70 16.93
C GLY A 600 -28.85 7.44 16.07
N LEU A 601 -28.21 6.39 16.61
CA LEU A 601 -28.02 5.13 15.89
C LEU A 601 -29.38 4.52 15.48
N PHE A 602 -29.55 4.27 14.18
CA PHE A 602 -30.80 3.85 13.53
C PHE A 602 -31.96 4.86 13.62
N GLY A 603 -31.67 6.14 13.91
CA GLY A 603 -32.68 7.21 13.99
C GLY A 603 -33.48 7.36 12.69
N ALA A 604 -32.80 7.23 11.54
CA ALA A 604 -33.41 7.28 10.21
C ALA A 604 -33.95 5.93 9.70
N THR A 605 -33.79 4.83 10.46
CA THR A 605 -34.22 3.48 10.06
C THR A 605 -35.05 2.80 11.16
N PRO A 606 -36.32 3.18 11.35
CA PRO A 606 -37.15 2.72 12.47
C PRO A 606 -37.34 1.20 12.53
N ALA A 607 -37.35 0.52 11.37
CA ALA A 607 -37.45 -0.94 11.31
C ALA A 607 -36.27 -1.64 12.00
N ARG A 608 -35.03 -1.18 11.80
CA ARG A 608 -33.84 -1.73 12.46
C ARG A 608 -33.86 -1.47 13.97
N ARG A 609 -34.31 -0.28 14.37
CA ARG A 609 -34.44 0.10 15.79
C ARG A 609 -35.40 -0.82 16.56
N LYS A 610 -36.43 -1.40 15.92
CA LYS A 610 -37.38 -2.34 16.54
C LYS A 610 -36.79 -3.72 16.86
N PHE A 611 -35.67 -4.12 16.24
CA PHE A 611 -35.01 -5.41 16.51
C PHE A 611 -34.02 -5.37 17.68
N LEU A 612 -33.73 -4.17 18.20
CA LEU A 612 -32.82 -4.00 19.33
C LEU A 612 -33.50 -4.29 20.67
N ARG A 613 -32.71 -4.75 21.63
CA ARG A 613 -33.20 -5.10 22.97
C ARG A 613 -33.22 -3.86 23.87
N THR A 614 -33.52 -4.07 25.15
CA THR A 614 -33.51 -2.99 26.15
C THR A 614 -32.11 -2.34 26.24
N PRO A 615 -32.01 -1.04 26.62
CA PRO A 615 -30.72 -0.36 26.78
C PRO A 615 -29.73 -1.11 27.68
N ALA A 616 -30.22 -1.75 28.74
CA ALA A 616 -29.40 -2.57 29.64
C ALA A 616 -28.81 -3.81 28.92
N THR A 617 -29.55 -4.42 28.00
CA THR A 617 -29.07 -5.57 27.23
C THR A 617 -28.02 -5.15 26.21
N GLU A 618 -28.23 -4.00 25.55
CA GLU A 618 -27.24 -3.46 24.60
C GLU A 618 -25.95 -3.03 25.31
N LEU A 619 -26.06 -2.43 26.50
CA LEU A 619 -24.90 -2.15 27.36
C LEU A 619 -24.12 -3.43 27.68
N ALA A 620 -24.80 -4.52 28.07
CA ALA A 620 -24.16 -5.80 28.37
C ALA A 620 -23.39 -6.35 27.16
N HIS A 621 -23.92 -6.18 25.93
CA HIS A 621 -23.22 -6.55 24.71
C HIS A 621 -21.98 -5.69 24.45
N VAL A 622 -22.02 -4.39 24.74
CA VAL A 622 -20.84 -3.52 24.64
C VAL A 622 -19.77 -3.91 25.66
N VAL A 623 -20.17 -4.17 26.92
CA VAL A 623 -19.25 -4.62 27.98
C VAL A 623 -18.54 -5.92 27.59
N ASP A 624 -19.27 -6.89 27.06
CA ASP A 624 -18.73 -8.18 26.60
C ASP A 624 -17.74 -8.00 25.43
N ALA A 625 -18.08 -7.15 24.45
CA ALA A 625 -17.18 -6.83 23.33
C ALA A 625 -15.88 -6.16 23.80
N LEU A 626 -16.00 -5.13 24.66
CA LEU A 626 -14.85 -4.39 25.18
C LEU A 626 -13.96 -5.27 26.07
N THR A 627 -14.56 -6.15 26.87
CA THR A 627 -13.85 -7.15 27.69
C THR A 627 -12.95 -8.04 26.85
N ARG A 628 -13.47 -8.56 25.73
CA ARG A 628 -12.71 -9.45 24.83
C ARG A 628 -11.59 -8.74 24.10
N LEU A 629 -11.77 -7.48 23.71
CA LEU A 629 -10.73 -6.65 23.10
C LEU A 629 -9.63 -6.30 24.12
N ALA A 630 -10.03 -5.96 25.35
CA ALA A 630 -9.11 -5.62 26.43
C ALA A 630 -8.24 -6.81 26.87
N ALA A 631 -8.79 -8.03 26.85
CA ALA A 631 -8.05 -9.26 27.17
C ALA A 631 -6.84 -9.50 26.26
N ALA A 632 -6.91 -9.08 24.99
CA ALA A 632 -5.83 -9.18 24.02
C ALA A 632 -4.82 -8.01 24.05
N SER A 633 -5.11 -6.95 24.82
CA SER A 633 -4.38 -5.68 24.79
C SER A 633 -3.95 -5.24 26.20
N PRO A 634 -3.03 -5.96 26.87
CA PRO A 634 -2.65 -5.65 28.25
C PRO A 634 -2.01 -4.25 28.40
N ALA A 635 -1.26 -3.79 27.41
CA ALA A 635 -0.58 -2.49 27.45
C ALA A 635 -1.50 -1.26 27.25
N VAL A 636 -2.77 -1.45 26.94
CA VAL A 636 -3.73 -0.37 26.61
C VAL A 636 -4.72 -0.16 27.75
N GLY A 637 -5.00 1.07 28.16
CA GLY A 637 -6.04 1.40 29.13
C GLY A 637 -7.42 1.41 28.49
N PHE A 638 -8.43 0.84 29.15
CA PHE A 638 -9.82 0.87 28.68
C PHE A 638 -10.77 1.46 29.72
N GLY A 639 -11.57 2.44 29.32
CA GLY A 639 -12.66 3.02 30.10
C GLY A 639 -14.01 2.82 29.42
N LEU A 640 -15.06 2.54 30.21
CA LEU A 640 -16.45 2.57 29.77
C LEU A 640 -17.30 3.36 30.76
N GLU A 641 -17.95 4.40 30.27
CA GLU A 641 -18.93 5.21 30.99
C GLU A 641 -20.30 5.08 30.34
N HIS A 642 -21.36 4.91 31.12
CA HIS A 642 -22.74 4.88 30.65
C HIS A 642 -23.60 5.82 31.50
N ASP A 643 -24.24 6.79 30.86
CA ASP A 643 -25.09 7.81 31.51
C ASP A 643 -24.40 8.48 32.73
N GLY A 644 -23.12 8.84 32.58
CA GLY A 644 -22.31 9.50 33.61
C GLY A 644 -21.74 8.58 34.69
N ARG A 645 -22.01 7.27 34.63
CA ARG A 645 -21.50 6.28 35.60
C ARG A 645 -20.40 5.43 34.98
N GLN A 646 -19.30 5.26 35.70
CA GLN A 646 -18.22 4.38 35.29
C GLN A 646 -18.65 2.91 35.43
N VAL A 647 -18.70 2.20 34.31
CA VAL A 647 -19.08 0.77 34.22
C VAL A 647 -17.85 -0.13 34.28
N LEU A 648 -16.77 0.29 33.60
CA LEU A 648 -15.55 -0.50 33.51
C LEU A 648 -14.33 0.44 33.44
N ALA A 649 -13.30 0.11 34.20
CA ALA A 649 -12.01 0.81 34.17
C ALA A 649 -10.89 -0.19 34.32
N LEU A 650 -10.11 -0.32 33.26
CA LEU A 650 -9.03 -1.29 33.12
C LEU A 650 -7.75 -0.52 32.82
N PRO A 651 -6.98 -0.10 33.84
CA PRO A 651 -5.70 0.56 33.59
C PRO A 651 -4.73 -0.38 32.83
N PRO A 652 -3.74 0.18 32.10
CA PRO A 652 -2.69 -0.61 31.46
C PRO A 652 -2.00 -1.55 32.46
N VAL A 653 -1.67 -2.74 32.00
CA VAL A 653 -0.98 -3.79 32.78
C VAL A 653 0.18 -4.37 31.98
N ARG A 654 1.07 -5.11 32.64
CA ARG A 654 2.31 -5.61 32.01
C ARG A 654 2.09 -6.85 31.15
N ASP A 655 1.15 -7.71 31.54
CA ASP A 655 0.96 -9.02 30.93
C ASP A 655 -0.52 -9.43 30.91
N GLU A 656 -0.83 -10.48 30.15
CA GLU A 656 -2.19 -11.00 29.99
C GLU A 656 -2.76 -11.55 31.30
N ARG A 657 -1.94 -12.10 32.19
CA ARG A 657 -2.41 -12.63 33.49
C ARG A 657 -2.99 -11.51 34.35
N GLN A 658 -2.29 -10.39 34.46
CA GLN A 658 -2.77 -9.21 35.18
C GLN A 658 -4.07 -8.67 34.57
N ARG A 659 -4.16 -8.65 33.23
CA ARG A 659 -5.38 -8.25 32.54
C ARG A 659 -6.55 -9.18 32.86
N LEU A 660 -6.33 -10.49 32.80
CA LEU A 660 -7.33 -11.49 33.17
C LEU A 660 -7.77 -11.36 34.63
N GLY A 661 -6.87 -10.93 35.53
CA GLY A 661 -7.23 -10.58 36.91
C GLY A 661 -8.24 -9.44 37.02
N GLN A 662 -8.14 -8.43 36.16
CA GLN A 662 -9.10 -7.33 36.12
C GLN A 662 -10.44 -7.75 35.47
N LEU A 663 -10.43 -8.69 34.53
CA LEU A 663 -11.62 -9.10 33.76
C LEU A 663 -12.41 -10.26 34.38
N LEU A 664 -11.73 -11.27 34.89
CA LEU A 664 -12.32 -12.49 35.46
C LEU A 664 -12.42 -12.44 37.00
N GLY A 665 -11.78 -11.46 37.63
CA GLY A 665 -11.62 -11.35 39.07
C GLY A 665 -10.31 -12.00 39.56
N ARG A 666 -9.76 -11.48 40.67
CA ARG A 666 -8.46 -11.90 41.22
C ARG A 666 -8.40 -13.37 41.60
N GLU A 667 -9.47 -13.89 42.20
CA GLU A 667 -9.55 -15.29 42.65
C GLU A 667 -9.42 -16.26 41.46
N ARG A 668 -10.30 -16.10 40.46
CA ARG A 668 -10.30 -16.95 39.26
C ARG A 668 -9.02 -16.79 38.44
N ALA A 669 -8.51 -15.58 38.28
CA ALA A 669 -7.24 -15.39 37.56
C ALA A 669 -6.03 -15.98 38.31
N GLY A 670 -6.08 -16.03 39.64
CA GLY A 670 -5.07 -16.66 40.48
C GLY A 670 -5.00 -18.17 40.25
N SER A 671 -6.14 -18.84 40.07
CA SER A 671 -6.20 -20.29 39.85
C SER A 671 -5.84 -20.74 38.43
N LEU A 672 -5.79 -19.81 37.45
CA LEU A 672 -5.42 -20.16 36.07
C LEU A 672 -3.99 -20.69 36.00
N VAL A 673 -3.80 -21.76 35.24
CA VAL A 673 -2.52 -22.37 34.96
C VAL A 673 -2.04 -21.89 33.59
N ALA A 674 -0.83 -21.35 33.53
CA ALA A 674 -0.22 -20.89 32.28
C ALA A 674 0.39 -22.08 31.49
N VAL A 675 0.20 -22.03 30.17
CA VAL A 675 0.83 -22.90 29.17
C VAL A 675 1.54 -22.01 28.17
N GLU A 676 2.78 -22.34 27.83
CA GLU A 676 3.51 -21.69 26.76
C GLU A 676 4.24 -22.76 25.94
N VAL A 677 4.00 -22.75 24.63
CA VAL A 677 4.60 -23.68 23.67
C VAL A 677 4.97 -22.89 22.42
N ASP A 678 6.18 -23.09 21.93
CA ASP A 678 6.64 -22.61 20.63
C ASP A 678 7.25 -23.78 19.85
N ARG A 679 6.73 -24.04 18.64
CA ARG A 679 7.20 -25.10 17.75
C ARG A 679 7.26 -24.59 16.31
N GLY A 680 8.47 -24.30 15.83
CA GLY A 680 8.70 -23.99 14.41
C GLY A 680 7.92 -22.78 13.90
N GLY A 681 7.71 -21.75 14.73
CA GLY A 681 6.92 -20.56 14.38
C GLY A 681 5.44 -20.63 14.73
N LEU A 682 4.95 -21.78 15.23
CA LEU A 682 3.63 -21.93 15.83
C LEU A 682 3.73 -21.72 17.34
N GLY A 683 3.09 -20.65 17.83
CA GLY A 683 3.07 -20.29 19.24
C GLY A 683 1.72 -20.51 19.88
N LEU A 684 1.69 -21.04 21.10
CA LEU A 684 0.51 -21.13 21.96
C LEU A 684 0.86 -20.56 23.33
N ARG A 685 0.13 -19.53 23.75
CA ARG A 685 0.06 -19.10 25.15
C ARG A 685 -1.36 -19.31 25.65
N ALA A 686 -1.54 -20.02 26.76
CA ALA A 686 -2.87 -20.28 27.30
C ALA A 686 -2.93 -20.11 28.82
N PHE A 687 -4.10 -19.71 29.30
CA PHE A 687 -4.45 -19.62 30.72
C PHE A 687 -5.67 -20.49 30.98
N LEU A 688 -5.47 -21.56 31.73
CA LEU A 688 -6.40 -22.68 31.86
C LEU A 688 -6.88 -22.80 33.29
N ALA A 689 -8.18 -22.75 33.52
CA ALA A 689 -8.69 -23.10 34.84
C ALA A 689 -8.55 -24.61 35.09
N PRO A 690 -8.28 -25.02 36.34
CA PRO A 690 -8.25 -26.43 36.70
C PRO A 690 -9.59 -27.11 36.40
N PRO A 691 -9.64 -28.42 36.08
CA PRO A 691 -10.88 -29.10 35.67
C PRO A 691 -12.05 -29.06 36.66
N ARG A 692 -11.78 -28.75 37.94
CA ARG A 692 -12.80 -28.51 38.98
C ARG A 692 -13.60 -27.20 38.76
N GLU A 693 -13.04 -26.24 38.02
CA GLU A 693 -13.66 -24.96 37.72
C GLU A 693 -14.28 -24.99 36.32
N THR A 694 -15.60 -25.18 36.28
CA THR A 694 -16.36 -25.26 35.03
C THR A 694 -17.54 -24.31 35.02
N VAL A 695 -18.02 -23.98 33.83
CA VAL A 695 -19.22 -23.17 33.61
C VAL A 695 -20.22 -23.88 32.70
N GLY A 696 -21.49 -23.52 32.78
CA GLY A 696 -22.56 -24.13 31.98
C GLY A 696 -22.63 -23.67 30.52
N SER A 697 -21.64 -22.91 30.03
CA SER A 697 -21.57 -22.46 28.64
C SER A 697 -20.14 -22.14 28.23
N ALA A 698 -19.83 -22.22 26.93
CA ALA A 698 -18.52 -21.87 26.37
C ALA A 698 -18.15 -20.37 26.44
N ARG A 699 -18.92 -19.53 27.15
CA ARG A 699 -18.75 -18.07 27.16
C ARG A 699 -17.40 -17.58 27.72
N LEU A 700 -16.75 -18.42 28.53
CA LEU A 700 -15.42 -18.14 29.12
C LEU A 700 -14.31 -18.96 28.45
N VAL A 701 -14.58 -19.52 27.27
CA VAL A 701 -13.56 -20.05 26.38
C VAL A 701 -13.26 -18.96 25.35
N TRP A 702 -12.13 -18.29 25.51
CA TRP A 702 -11.71 -17.20 24.62
C TRP A 702 -10.50 -17.64 23.82
N THR A 703 -10.63 -17.63 22.50
CA THR A 703 -9.56 -18.02 21.59
C THR A 703 -9.17 -16.85 20.72
N TYR A 704 -7.88 -16.56 20.70
CA TYR A 704 -7.29 -15.42 20.01
C TYR A 704 -6.29 -15.91 18.98
N VAL A 705 -6.37 -15.41 17.76
CA VAL A 705 -5.43 -15.72 16.67
C VAL A 705 -4.63 -14.47 16.31
N GLY A 706 -3.31 -14.63 16.24
CA GLY A 706 -2.34 -13.55 16.04
C GLY A 706 -2.25 -13.08 14.59
N LEU A 707 -2.10 -11.77 14.41
CA LEU A 707 -1.97 -11.04 13.14
C LEU A 707 -0.69 -10.18 13.14
N GLY A 708 0.50 -10.79 13.04
CA GLY A 708 1.79 -10.08 12.91
C GLY A 708 2.22 -9.12 14.04
N GLY A 709 1.33 -8.81 15.00
CA GLY A 709 1.54 -7.87 16.10
C GLY A 709 0.32 -7.66 17.00
N ALA A 710 -0.90 -7.97 16.53
CA ALA A 710 -2.13 -7.94 17.31
C ALA A 710 -2.77 -9.34 17.46
N TYR A 711 -3.79 -9.47 18.30
CA TYR A 711 -4.59 -10.69 18.44
C TYR A 711 -6.07 -10.39 18.21
N ARG A 712 -6.71 -11.18 17.34
CA ARG A 712 -8.16 -11.10 17.09
C ARG A 712 -8.88 -12.17 17.88
N TRP A 713 -9.93 -11.78 18.61
CA TRP A 713 -10.84 -12.74 19.23
C TRP A 713 -11.64 -13.49 18.17
N THR A 714 -11.76 -14.79 18.34
CA THR A 714 -12.43 -15.72 17.41
C THR A 714 -13.34 -16.65 18.20
N ARG A 715 -14.32 -17.22 17.51
CA ARG A 715 -15.24 -18.24 18.02
C ARG A 715 -15.33 -19.38 17.02
N ASP A 716 -14.18 -19.96 16.73
CA ASP A 716 -14.04 -21.03 15.76
C ASP A 716 -14.35 -22.41 16.36
N ARG A 717 -15.07 -23.26 15.61
CA ARG A 717 -15.48 -24.59 16.08
C ARG A 717 -14.29 -25.52 16.28
N LEU A 718 -13.26 -25.45 15.42
CA LEU A 718 -12.04 -26.25 15.53
C LEU A 718 -11.26 -25.88 16.79
N LEU A 719 -11.10 -24.57 17.06
CA LEU A 719 -10.41 -24.10 18.26
C LEU A 719 -11.17 -24.49 19.54
N LEU A 720 -12.49 -24.32 19.55
CA LEU A 720 -13.32 -24.76 20.68
C LEU A 720 -13.17 -26.28 20.89
N ARG A 721 -13.24 -27.08 19.82
CA ARG A 721 -13.08 -28.53 19.90
C ARG A 721 -11.68 -28.91 20.41
N ALA A 722 -10.63 -28.28 19.91
CA ALA A 722 -9.26 -28.52 20.38
C ALA A 722 -9.07 -28.19 21.88
N VAL A 723 -9.73 -27.14 22.38
CA VAL A 723 -9.76 -26.86 23.83
C VAL A 723 -10.47 -27.97 24.58
N LEU A 724 -11.66 -28.37 24.13
CA LEU A 724 -12.44 -29.43 24.79
C LEU A 724 -11.70 -30.78 24.77
N ASP A 725 -11.06 -31.15 23.66
CA ASP A 725 -10.24 -32.36 23.53
C ASP A 725 -8.96 -32.30 24.40
N GLY A 726 -8.43 -31.10 24.63
CA GLY A 726 -7.34 -30.86 25.58
C GLY A 726 -7.74 -31.15 27.04
N TYR A 727 -9.02 -30.97 27.35
CA TYR A 727 -9.65 -31.30 28.63
C TYR A 727 -10.37 -32.67 28.60
N GLU A 728 -10.21 -33.46 27.54
CA GLU A 728 -10.89 -34.75 27.37
C GLU A 728 -10.69 -35.64 28.61
N SER A 729 -11.75 -36.34 29.03
CA SER A 729 -11.85 -37.14 30.26
C SER A 729 -11.79 -36.38 31.60
N LEU A 730 -11.68 -35.04 31.58
CA LEU A 730 -11.62 -34.19 32.79
C LEU A 730 -12.87 -33.32 33.02
N LEU A 731 -13.77 -33.23 32.04
CA LEU A 731 -14.99 -32.41 32.10
C LEU A 731 -16.24 -33.27 32.07
N MET A 732 -17.25 -32.87 32.84
CA MET A 732 -18.60 -33.44 32.75
C MET A 732 -19.29 -33.00 31.45
N HIS A 733 -20.14 -33.86 30.90
CA HIS A 733 -20.98 -33.51 29.74
C HIS A 733 -21.79 -32.23 29.97
N GLY A 734 -21.80 -31.32 28.99
CA GLY A 734 -22.48 -30.02 29.07
C GLY A 734 -21.77 -28.95 29.91
N ARG A 735 -20.58 -29.23 30.45
CA ARG A 735 -19.73 -28.27 31.16
C ARG A 735 -18.55 -27.83 30.29
N TYR A 736 -18.17 -26.58 30.42
CA TYR A 736 -17.07 -25.96 29.67
C TYR A 736 -16.01 -25.44 30.63
N PRO A 737 -14.72 -25.49 30.24
CA PRO A 737 -13.65 -24.93 31.06
C PRO A 737 -13.65 -23.40 30.97
N VAL A 738 -13.00 -22.75 31.92
CA VAL A 738 -12.53 -21.37 31.72
C VAL A 738 -11.14 -21.46 31.08
N ALA A 739 -11.02 -20.98 29.85
CA ALA A 739 -9.79 -21.12 29.08
C ALA A 739 -9.58 -19.90 28.18
N VAL A 740 -8.39 -19.31 28.24
CA VAL A 740 -8.00 -18.18 27.38
C VAL A 740 -6.76 -18.57 26.60
N LEU A 741 -6.85 -18.65 25.28
CA LEU A 741 -5.78 -19.11 24.39
C LEU A 741 -5.38 -18.01 23.40
N PHE A 742 -4.09 -17.79 23.25
CA PHE A 742 -3.46 -16.90 22.27
C PHE A 742 -2.57 -17.74 21.35
N LEU A 743 -3.03 -17.93 20.11
CA LEU A 743 -2.35 -18.72 19.09
C LEU A 743 -1.65 -17.79 18.09
N ARG A 744 -0.40 -18.12 17.74
CA ARG A 744 0.40 -17.44 16.73
C ARG A 744 0.73 -18.44 15.63
N PHE A 745 0.51 -18.05 14.39
CA PHE A 745 0.81 -18.85 13.21
C PHE A 745 1.80 -18.10 12.31
N PRO A 746 2.61 -18.80 11.51
CA PRO A 746 3.33 -18.19 10.39
C PRO A 746 2.35 -17.47 9.44
N PRO A 747 2.77 -16.38 8.77
CA PRO A 747 1.93 -15.66 7.81
C PRO A 747 1.36 -16.61 6.73
N GLY A 748 0.06 -16.50 6.45
CA GLY A 748 -0.63 -17.30 5.44
C GLY A 748 -1.13 -18.69 5.90
N GLU A 749 -0.83 -19.12 7.12
CA GLU A 749 -1.32 -20.41 7.67
C GLU A 749 -2.72 -20.31 8.30
N ALA A 750 -3.15 -19.11 8.69
CA ALA A 750 -4.47 -18.82 9.24
C ALA A 750 -5.00 -17.48 8.72
N ASP A 751 -6.26 -17.46 8.28
CA ASP A 751 -6.98 -16.26 7.86
C ASP A 751 -8.23 -16.06 8.72
N VAL A 752 -8.24 -14.97 9.50
CA VAL A 752 -9.35 -14.59 10.40
C VAL A 752 -10.40 -13.71 9.74
N ASN A 753 -10.21 -13.34 8.47
CA ASN A 753 -11.01 -12.37 7.74
C ASN A 753 -12.03 -13.02 6.79
N VAL A 754 -12.30 -14.32 6.96
CA VAL A 754 -13.16 -15.11 6.06
C VAL A 754 -14.67 -14.93 6.26
N HIS A 755 -15.11 -14.61 7.48
CA HIS A 755 -16.52 -14.43 7.82
C HIS A 755 -16.85 -12.93 8.02
N PRO A 756 -18.05 -12.43 7.66
CA PRO A 756 -18.43 -11.02 7.87
C PRO A 756 -18.26 -10.54 9.32
N ALA A 757 -18.68 -11.34 10.30
CA ALA A 757 -18.51 -11.03 11.73
C ALA A 757 -17.06 -11.21 12.27
N LYS A 758 -16.13 -11.72 11.44
CA LYS A 758 -14.71 -11.98 11.76
C LYS A 758 -14.53 -12.92 12.97
N LEU A 759 -15.43 -13.91 13.12
CA LEU A 759 -15.44 -14.87 14.23
C LEU A 759 -14.83 -16.22 13.89
N GLU A 760 -14.89 -16.63 12.62
CA GLU A 760 -14.40 -17.92 12.14
C GLU A 760 -13.00 -17.76 11.53
N VAL A 761 -12.20 -18.82 11.57
CA VAL A 761 -10.82 -18.79 11.09
C VAL A 761 -10.61 -19.90 10.06
N ARG A 762 -10.10 -19.53 8.89
CA ARG A 762 -9.70 -20.50 7.88
C ARG A 762 -8.24 -20.87 8.08
N PHE A 763 -8.00 -22.10 8.52
CA PHE A 763 -6.66 -22.67 8.62
C PHE A 763 -6.28 -23.36 7.32
N ARG A 764 -5.05 -23.16 6.85
CA ARG A 764 -4.50 -23.91 5.70
C ARG A 764 -4.33 -25.39 6.04
N GLN A 765 -3.91 -25.69 7.28
CA GLN A 765 -3.75 -27.04 7.80
C GLN A 765 -4.46 -27.22 9.16
N PRO A 766 -5.78 -27.51 9.17
CA PRO A 766 -6.55 -27.65 10.41
C PRO A 766 -5.98 -28.65 11.43
N ALA A 767 -5.37 -29.74 10.96
CA ALA A 767 -4.79 -30.78 11.81
C ALA A 767 -3.67 -30.26 12.73
N VAL A 768 -2.89 -29.29 12.26
CA VAL A 768 -1.76 -28.70 13.01
C VAL A 768 -2.25 -27.99 14.27
N VAL A 769 -3.43 -27.37 14.22
CA VAL A 769 -4.06 -26.70 15.38
C VAL A 769 -4.29 -27.70 16.51
N HIS A 770 -4.89 -28.85 16.19
CA HIS A 770 -5.11 -29.91 17.19
C HIS A 770 -3.78 -30.50 17.70
N GLN A 771 -2.81 -30.74 16.81
CA GLN A 771 -1.50 -31.27 17.17
C GLN A 771 -0.69 -30.33 18.07
N LEU A 772 -0.94 -29.03 18.03
CA LEU A 772 -0.35 -28.04 18.92
C LEU A 772 -1.12 -27.93 20.24
N VAL A 773 -2.44 -27.70 20.17
CA VAL A 773 -3.28 -27.35 21.32
C VAL A 773 -3.51 -28.54 22.24
N VAL A 774 -3.97 -29.67 21.70
CA VAL A 774 -4.41 -30.81 22.53
C VAL A 774 -3.27 -31.37 23.39
N PRO A 775 -2.07 -31.70 22.85
CA PRO A 775 -0.98 -32.23 23.68
C PRO A 775 -0.47 -31.23 24.71
N ALA A 776 -0.42 -29.93 24.37
CA ALA A 776 0.05 -28.88 25.27
C ALA A 776 -0.87 -28.70 26.49
N LEU A 777 -2.18 -28.68 26.24
CA LEU A 777 -3.21 -28.60 27.29
C LEU A 777 -3.15 -29.84 28.18
N ARG A 778 -3.14 -31.05 27.59
CA ARG A 778 -3.08 -32.31 28.35
C ARG A 778 -1.85 -32.40 29.23
N ALA A 779 -0.67 -32.10 28.69
CA ALA A 779 0.58 -32.15 29.45
C ALA A 779 0.54 -31.23 30.67
N ARG A 780 0.01 -30.02 30.53
CA ARG A 780 -0.06 -29.08 31.66
C ARG A 780 -1.15 -29.44 32.66
N LEU A 781 -2.33 -29.83 32.19
CA LEU A 781 -3.46 -30.20 33.05
C LEU A 781 -3.13 -31.47 33.86
N ALA A 782 -2.41 -32.44 33.29
CA ALA A 782 -1.93 -33.62 34.01
C ALA A 782 -0.99 -33.26 35.18
N VAL A 783 -0.17 -32.20 35.03
CA VAL A 783 0.68 -31.69 36.12
C VAL A 783 -0.15 -30.93 37.16
N ALA A 784 -1.15 -30.15 36.73
CA ALA A 784 -2.03 -29.39 37.61
C ALA A 784 -3.02 -30.27 38.41
N LEU A 785 -3.20 -31.53 38.01
CA LEU A 785 -3.98 -32.55 38.71
C LEU A 785 -3.17 -33.35 39.74
N ARG A 786 -1.84 -33.16 39.81
CA ARG A 786 -1.02 -33.77 40.87
C ARG A 786 -1.33 -33.07 42.19
N PRO A 787 -1.59 -33.79 43.30
CA PRO A 787 -1.72 -33.17 44.61
C PRO A 787 -0.42 -32.43 44.96
N GLU A 788 -0.51 -31.17 45.39
CA GLU A 788 0.66 -30.49 45.95
C GLU A 788 1.13 -31.22 47.21
N PRO A 789 2.44 -31.38 47.44
CA PRO A 789 2.93 -31.76 48.75
C PRO A 789 2.49 -30.69 49.73
N ALA A 790 1.79 -31.09 50.80
CA ALA A 790 1.46 -30.19 51.89
C ALA A 790 2.76 -29.54 52.41
N ALA A 791 2.93 -28.24 52.15
CA ALA A 791 4.04 -27.49 52.70
C ALA A 791 3.92 -27.48 54.23
N ALA A 792 4.96 -27.93 54.90
CA ALA A 792 5.06 -27.92 56.36
C ALA A 792 4.95 -26.48 56.89
N PRO A 793 4.31 -26.26 58.05
CA PRO A 793 4.17 -24.92 58.62
C PRO A 793 5.52 -24.44 59.16
N GLU A 794 6.20 -23.55 58.44
CA GLU A 794 7.37 -22.83 58.95
C GLU A 794 6.94 -21.66 59.85
N GLY A 795 7.20 -21.83 61.15
CA GLY A 795 7.75 -20.81 62.05
C GLY A 795 7.13 -19.41 62.03
N VAL A 796 6.16 -19.19 62.92
CA VAL A 796 5.78 -17.85 63.39
C VAL A 796 6.99 -17.17 64.06
N ARG A 797 7.41 -16.01 63.53
CA ARG A 797 8.16 -15.00 64.29
C ARG A 797 7.34 -13.70 64.32
N PRO A 798 7.19 -13.06 65.49
CA PRO A 798 6.31 -11.91 65.64
C PRO A 798 7.03 -10.63 65.20
N ALA A 799 6.39 -9.84 64.34
CA ALA A 799 6.69 -8.42 64.22
C ALA A 799 5.57 -7.64 64.93
N SER A 800 6.00 -6.88 65.91
CA SER A 800 5.25 -6.02 66.82
C SER A 800 4.39 -4.97 66.11
N TYR A 801 3.24 -4.72 66.71
CA TYR A 801 2.33 -3.59 66.51
C TYR A 801 3.05 -2.24 66.71
N ASP A 802 2.68 -1.24 65.90
CA ASP A 802 2.13 0.01 66.45
C ASP A 802 1.21 0.74 65.46
N ASP A 803 0.17 1.37 66.04
CA ASP A 803 -1.06 2.01 65.54
C ASP A 803 -0.87 3.10 64.47
N GLY A 804 -1.79 3.50 63.57
CA GLY A 804 -3.26 3.43 63.37
C GLY A 804 -3.63 4.58 62.37
N PRO A 805 -4.91 4.96 62.08
CA PRO A 805 -6.18 4.25 62.12
C PRO A 805 -6.85 4.08 60.73
N ARG A 806 -7.87 3.23 60.71
CA ARG A 806 -8.78 2.86 59.61
C ARG A 806 -9.95 3.85 59.49
N ASP A 807 -10.59 3.86 58.32
CA ASP A 807 -12.06 3.78 58.09
C ASP A 807 -12.24 3.61 56.56
N GLY A 808 -12.85 2.55 55.98
CA GLY A 808 -14.14 1.88 56.26
C GLY A 808 -15.13 2.35 55.18
N ALA A 809 -15.85 1.58 54.36
CA ALA A 809 -16.36 0.20 54.33
C ALA A 809 -16.69 -0.15 52.85
N GLY A 810 -16.99 -1.36 52.37
CA GLY A 810 -17.25 -2.72 52.89
C GLY A 810 -17.38 -3.63 51.63
N LEU A 811 -17.56 -4.94 51.64
CA LEU A 811 -17.93 -5.94 52.64
C LEU A 811 -17.25 -7.25 52.21
N ALA A 812 -16.63 -7.93 53.18
CA ALA A 812 -16.26 -9.33 53.06
C ALA A 812 -17.47 -10.21 53.42
N LEU A 813 -17.67 -11.29 52.66
CA LEU A 813 -18.39 -12.47 53.13
C LEU A 813 -17.33 -13.54 53.37
N GLU A 814 -17.02 -13.78 54.65
CA GLU A 814 -16.49 -15.06 55.11
C GLU A 814 -17.65 -16.06 55.12
N ASP A 815 -17.45 -17.27 54.62
CA ASP A 815 -17.20 -18.40 55.52
C ASP A 815 -16.84 -19.68 54.76
N GLY A 816 -15.93 -20.42 55.38
CA GLY A 816 -15.43 -21.68 54.89
C GLY A 816 -16.42 -22.81 55.13
N ALA A 817 -16.75 -23.52 54.05
CA ALA A 817 -17.04 -24.94 54.10
C ALA A 817 -15.86 -25.64 53.42
N ALA A 818 -15.09 -26.43 54.18
CA ALA A 818 -14.08 -27.31 53.62
C ALA A 818 -14.74 -28.16 52.55
N SER A 819 -14.37 -27.94 51.29
CA SER A 819 -14.82 -28.77 50.18
C SER A 819 -14.28 -30.18 50.44
N PRO A 820 -15.12 -31.23 50.46
CA PRO A 820 -14.62 -32.59 50.59
C PRO A 820 -13.59 -32.85 49.48
N ALA A 821 -12.45 -33.43 49.84
CA ALA A 821 -11.44 -33.82 48.87
C ALA A 821 -12.13 -34.63 47.75
N PRO A 822 -11.82 -34.35 46.47
CA PRO A 822 -12.49 -35.02 45.36
C PRO A 822 -12.31 -36.54 45.48
N LEU A 823 -13.42 -37.27 45.31
CA LEU A 823 -13.42 -38.74 45.24
C LEU A 823 -12.44 -39.17 44.15
N ALA A 824 -11.55 -40.10 44.48
CA ALA A 824 -10.63 -40.65 43.49
C ALA A 824 -11.42 -41.51 42.50
N LEU A 825 -11.25 -41.23 41.20
CA LEU A 825 -11.72 -42.11 40.14
C LEU A 825 -11.00 -43.45 40.26
N TRP A 826 -11.71 -44.54 39.95
CA TRP A 826 -11.14 -45.89 40.01
C TRP A 826 -9.84 -45.98 39.20
N SER A 827 -8.79 -46.50 39.84
CA SER A 827 -7.58 -46.99 39.20
C SER A 827 -7.53 -48.51 39.44
N ALA A 828 -7.21 -49.28 38.40
CA ALA A 828 -7.30 -50.75 38.42
C ALA A 828 -6.64 -51.35 39.68
N ALA A 829 -7.47 -51.94 40.55
CA ALA A 829 -7.06 -52.66 41.73
C ALA A 829 -6.27 -53.93 41.41
N PRO A 830 -5.38 -54.40 42.30
CA PRO A 830 -4.91 -55.79 42.26
C PRO A 830 -6.12 -56.73 42.45
N GLY A 831 -6.47 -57.51 41.43
CA GLY A 831 -7.54 -58.54 41.51
C GLY A 831 -8.86 -58.25 40.79
N GLY A 832 -9.05 -57.08 40.16
CA GLY A 832 -10.22 -56.77 39.32
C GLY A 832 -11.53 -56.47 40.09
N PHE A 833 -12.61 -56.20 39.36
CA PHE A 833 -13.97 -55.98 39.86
C PHE A 833 -14.63 -57.25 40.42
N ALA A 834 -14.30 -58.44 39.91
CA ALA A 834 -14.88 -59.71 40.37
C ALA A 834 -14.39 -60.14 41.76
N SER A 835 -13.28 -59.58 42.25
CA SER A 835 -12.79 -59.80 43.61
C SER A 835 -13.57 -58.98 44.66
N LEU A 836 -14.35 -57.98 44.22
CA LEU A 836 -15.10 -57.11 45.13
C LEU A 836 -16.30 -57.83 45.75
N ARG A 837 -16.47 -57.67 47.06
CA ARG A 837 -17.66 -58.12 47.78
C ARG A 837 -18.80 -57.13 47.58
N PHE A 838 -19.86 -57.56 46.88
CA PHE A 838 -21.09 -56.77 46.75
C PHE A 838 -21.79 -56.61 48.11
N ILE A 839 -22.06 -55.37 48.51
CA ILE A 839 -22.71 -55.01 49.78
C ILE A 839 -24.21 -54.72 49.55
N GLY A 840 -24.55 -54.02 48.47
CA GLY A 840 -25.94 -53.69 48.13
C GLY A 840 -26.06 -52.65 47.02
N GLN A 841 -27.28 -52.46 46.52
CA GLN A 841 -27.61 -51.42 45.53
C GLN A 841 -28.31 -50.24 46.22
N ILE A 842 -27.83 -49.02 45.96
CA ILE A 842 -28.38 -47.78 46.50
C ILE A 842 -28.90 -46.87 45.39
N PHE A 843 -29.92 -46.07 45.71
CA PHE A 843 -30.59 -45.12 44.80
C PHE A 843 -30.98 -45.72 43.43
N GLU A 844 -31.34 -47.00 43.43
CA GLU A 844 -31.84 -47.75 42.26
C GLU A 844 -30.88 -47.82 41.06
N GLY A 845 -29.64 -47.31 41.17
CA GLY A 845 -28.68 -47.24 40.06
C GLY A 845 -27.20 -47.36 40.43
N TYR A 846 -26.85 -47.51 41.72
CA TYR A 846 -25.45 -47.61 42.14
C TYR A 846 -25.18 -48.88 42.95
N LEU A 847 -24.12 -49.60 42.61
CA LEU A 847 -23.68 -50.80 43.31
C LEU A 847 -22.57 -50.42 44.29
N VAL A 848 -22.75 -50.78 45.56
CA VAL A 848 -21.76 -50.60 46.61
C VAL A 848 -21.02 -51.91 46.80
N CYS A 849 -19.70 -51.89 46.59
CA CYS A 849 -18.83 -53.03 46.76
C CYS A 849 -17.66 -52.71 47.70
N GLU A 850 -17.07 -53.73 48.30
CA GLU A 850 -15.94 -53.62 49.23
C GLU A 850 -14.82 -54.59 48.84
N GLY A 851 -13.56 -54.15 48.87
CA GLY A 851 -12.39 -54.99 48.62
C GLY A 851 -11.09 -54.26 48.97
N ASP A 852 -10.05 -54.96 49.41
CA ASP A 852 -8.72 -54.38 49.75
C ASP A 852 -8.74 -53.13 50.64
N GLY A 853 -9.66 -53.07 51.62
CA GLY A 853 -9.76 -51.92 52.52
C GLY A 853 -10.34 -50.65 51.88
N ARG A 854 -11.04 -50.77 50.75
CA ARG A 854 -11.71 -49.65 50.07
C ARG A 854 -13.19 -49.97 49.79
N VAL A 855 -14.00 -48.92 49.71
CA VAL A 855 -15.39 -48.99 49.23
C VAL A 855 -15.43 -48.48 47.79
N VAL A 856 -16.08 -49.23 46.91
CA VAL A 856 -16.20 -48.92 45.48
C VAL A 856 -17.67 -48.69 45.17
N LEU A 857 -18.00 -47.52 44.66
CA LEU A 857 -19.33 -47.19 44.15
C LEU A 857 -19.30 -47.28 42.62
N ILE A 858 -20.15 -48.14 42.06
CA ILE A 858 -20.21 -48.41 40.62
C ILE A 858 -21.56 -47.93 40.10
N ASP A 859 -21.56 -47.09 39.08
CA ASP A 859 -22.79 -46.70 38.37
C ASP A 859 -23.22 -47.88 37.47
N GLN A 860 -24.38 -48.47 37.78
CA GLN A 860 -24.93 -49.62 37.07
C GLN A 860 -25.09 -49.36 35.58
N HIS A 861 -25.53 -48.17 35.20
CA HIS A 861 -25.80 -47.81 33.82
C HIS A 861 -24.49 -47.55 33.08
N ALA A 862 -23.57 -46.80 33.67
CA ALA A 862 -22.25 -46.56 33.07
C ALA A 862 -21.44 -47.86 32.91
N ALA A 863 -21.55 -48.79 33.87
CA ALA A 863 -20.92 -50.11 33.81
C ALA A 863 -21.50 -50.97 32.68
N HIS A 864 -22.82 -51.09 32.58
CA HIS A 864 -23.46 -51.84 31.50
C HIS A 864 -23.16 -51.26 30.11
N GLU A 865 -23.17 -49.93 29.98
CA GLU A 865 -22.82 -49.26 28.72
C GLU A 865 -21.38 -49.56 28.30
N ARG A 866 -20.42 -49.48 29.24
CA ARG A 866 -19.01 -49.78 28.95
C ARG A 866 -18.82 -51.24 28.54
N VAL A 867 -19.43 -52.19 29.25
CA VAL A 867 -19.34 -53.62 28.88
C VAL A 867 -19.97 -53.89 27.52
N ALA A 868 -21.14 -53.30 27.23
CA ALA A 868 -21.80 -53.45 25.94
C ALA A 868 -20.99 -52.83 24.80
N PHE A 869 -20.40 -51.66 25.02
CA PHE A 869 -19.55 -50.97 24.05
C PHE A 869 -18.30 -51.77 23.70
N GLU A 870 -17.51 -52.19 24.70
CA GLU A 870 -16.28 -52.95 24.45
C GLU A 870 -16.56 -54.28 23.75
N ARG A 871 -17.66 -54.95 24.11
CA ARG A 871 -18.10 -56.17 23.42
C ARG A 871 -18.46 -55.90 21.96
N LEU A 872 -19.25 -54.87 21.67
CA LEU A 872 -19.60 -54.50 20.30
C LEU A 872 -18.37 -54.09 19.49
N ARG A 873 -17.41 -53.40 20.11
CA ARG A 873 -16.14 -53.00 19.51
C ARG A 873 -15.26 -54.21 19.16
N GLU A 874 -15.17 -55.19 20.05
CA GLU A 874 -14.49 -56.46 19.77
C GLU A 874 -15.17 -57.28 18.67
N GLU A 875 -16.51 -57.36 18.68
CA GLU A 875 -17.28 -58.05 17.65
C GLU A 875 -17.13 -57.36 16.28
N HIS A 876 -17.10 -56.03 16.26
CA HIS A 876 -16.85 -55.21 15.07
C HIS A 876 -15.43 -55.41 14.51
N ALA A 877 -14.41 -55.39 15.38
CA ALA A 877 -13.01 -55.63 14.99
C ALA A 877 -12.80 -57.03 14.37
N ARG A 878 -13.63 -58.01 14.73
CA ARG A 878 -13.61 -59.37 14.15
C ARG A 878 -14.57 -59.55 12.97
N GLY A 879 -15.31 -58.51 12.57
CA GLY A 879 -16.32 -58.57 11.51
C GLY A 879 -17.51 -59.49 11.80
N ALA A 880 -17.81 -59.74 13.08
CA ALA A 880 -18.74 -60.78 13.53
C ALA A 880 -19.93 -60.22 14.34
N VAL A 881 -20.27 -58.93 14.18
CA VAL A 881 -21.43 -58.32 14.86
C VAL A 881 -22.70 -59.07 14.46
N ALA A 882 -23.36 -59.70 15.43
CA ALA A 882 -24.55 -60.48 15.18
C ALA A 882 -25.70 -59.56 14.73
N ARG A 883 -26.28 -59.84 13.56
CA ARG A 883 -27.33 -59.04 12.91
C ARG A 883 -28.62 -59.81 12.77
N ASP A 884 -29.76 -59.15 12.97
CA ASP A 884 -31.10 -59.70 12.76
C ASP A 884 -31.84 -58.81 11.72
N PRO A 885 -32.35 -59.38 10.61
CA PRO A 885 -33.13 -58.62 9.64
C PRO A 885 -34.50 -58.25 10.22
N LEU A 886 -34.99 -57.05 9.91
CA LEU A 886 -36.34 -56.63 10.25
C LEU A 886 -37.35 -57.39 9.39
N LEU A 887 -38.43 -57.89 10.01
CA LEU A 887 -39.51 -58.59 9.29
C LEU A 887 -40.18 -57.70 8.22
N VAL A 888 -40.24 -56.40 8.49
CA VAL A 888 -40.68 -55.36 7.57
C VAL A 888 -39.66 -54.22 7.66
N PRO A 889 -39.03 -53.80 6.54
CA PRO A 889 -38.14 -52.65 6.54
C PRO A 889 -38.83 -51.39 7.08
N GLU A 890 -38.14 -50.63 7.92
CA GLU A 890 -38.68 -49.45 8.60
C GLU A 890 -38.22 -48.16 7.90
N THR A 891 -39.14 -47.27 7.54
CA THR A 891 -38.84 -45.95 6.97
C THR A 891 -38.65 -44.91 8.06
N ILE A 892 -37.50 -44.24 8.07
CA ILE A 892 -37.11 -43.27 9.10
C ILE A 892 -36.93 -41.90 8.45
N GLU A 893 -37.77 -40.95 8.84
CA GLU A 893 -37.64 -39.54 8.42
C GLU A 893 -36.46 -38.86 9.14
N LEU A 894 -35.62 -38.18 8.36
CA LEU A 894 -34.38 -37.56 8.79
C LEU A 894 -34.16 -36.23 8.03
N PRO A 895 -33.58 -35.21 8.65
CA PRO A 895 -33.05 -34.06 7.92
C PRO A 895 -32.08 -34.49 6.80
N ALA A 896 -32.08 -33.78 5.66
CA ALA A 896 -31.28 -34.14 4.49
C ALA A 896 -29.79 -34.38 4.80
N ALA A 897 -29.21 -33.57 5.69
CA ALA A 897 -27.82 -33.72 6.14
C ALA A 897 -27.56 -35.03 6.92
N HIS A 898 -28.54 -35.49 7.71
CA HIS A 898 -28.43 -36.74 8.48
C HIS A 898 -28.61 -37.96 7.58
N ALA A 899 -29.53 -37.89 6.61
CA ALA A 899 -29.69 -38.95 5.61
C ALA A 899 -28.43 -39.10 4.74
N ALA A 900 -27.81 -37.98 4.34
CA ALA A 900 -26.53 -37.99 3.64
C ALA A 900 -25.40 -38.60 4.47
N ALA A 901 -25.31 -38.25 5.77
CA ALA A 901 -24.28 -38.78 6.67
C ALA A 901 -24.36 -40.30 6.88
N LEU A 902 -25.57 -40.88 6.86
CA LEU A 902 -25.77 -42.34 6.88
C LEU A 902 -25.39 -42.97 5.54
N ALA A 903 -25.78 -42.35 4.43
CA ALA A 903 -25.51 -42.86 3.08
C ALA A 903 -24.01 -42.92 2.76
N GLU A 904 -23.26 -41.87 3.09
CA GLU A 904 -21.81 -41.79 2.87
C GLU A 904 -21.02 -42.86 3.65
N ARG A 905 -21.59 -43.39 4.73
CA ARG A 905 -20.93 -44.32 5.65
C ARG A 905 -21.61 -45.68 5.74
N GLY A 906 -22.38 -46.05 4.72
CA GLY A 906 -23.17 -47.29 4.69
C GLY A 906 -22.35 -48.55 4.97
N GLU A 907 -21.13 -48.66 4.45
CA GLU A 907 -20.25 -49.82 4.68
C GLU A 907 -19.81 -49.94 6.16
N VAL A 908 -19.48 -48.82 6.80
CA VAL A 908 -19.08 -48.78 8.22
C VAL A 908 -20.26 -49.12 9.12
N LEU A 909 -21.45 -48.60 8.80
CA LEU A 909 -22.69 -48.89 9.52
C LEU A 909 -23.10 -50.36 9.37
N ALA A 910 -22.97 -50.93 8.17
CA ALA A 910 -23.23 -52.34 7.91
C ALA A 910 -22.29 -53.24 8.73
N ALA A 911 -21.00 -52.88 8.83
CA ALA A 911 -20.04 -53.58 9.68
C ALA A 911 -20.33 -53.43 11.18
N ALA A 912 -21.05 -52.38 11.60
CA ALA A 912 -21.58 -52.21 12.95
C ALA A 912 -22.95 -52.89 13.16
N GLY A 913 -23.48 -53.58 12.14
CA GLY A 913 -24.74 -54.33 12.17
C GLY A 913 -26.00 -53.52 11.84
N LEU A 914 -25.87 -52.26 11.40
CA LEU A 914 -26.97 -51.41 10.92
C LEU A 914 -26.95 -51.31 9.40
N GLU A 915 -27.90 -51.94 8.71
CA GLU A 915 -27.98 -51.90 7.24
C GLU A 915 -29.27 -51.21 6.79
N GLY A 916 -29.13 -50.25 5.90
CA GLY A 916 -30.23 -49.54 5.28
C GLY A 916 -29.77 -48.71 4.08
N GLU A 917 -30.71 -48.10 3.38
CA GLU A 917 -30.43 -47.31 2.18
C GLU A 917 -31.28 -46.04 2.12
N PRO A 918 -30.83 -44.99 1.41
CA PRO A 918 -31.64 -43.79 1.18
C PRO A 918 -32.94 -44.14 0.42
N PHE A 919 -34.06 -43.55 0.84
CA PHE A 919 -35.38 -43.79 0.26
C PHE A 919 -36.15 -42.48 0.03
N GLY A 920 -35.66 -41.65 -0.88
CA GLY A 920 -36.19 -40.30 -1.16
C GLY A 920 -35.47 -39.20 -0.37
N GLU A 921 -35.88 -37.94 -0.58
CA GLU A 921 -35.29 -36.80 0.13
C GLU A 921 -35.67 -36.83 1.62
N GLY A 922 -34.67 -36.99 2.49
CA GLY A 922 -34.87 -36.96 3.94
C GLY A 922 -35.51 -38.22 4.53
N THR A 923 -35.43 -39.37 3.85
CA THR A 923 -35.93 -40.65 4.39
C THR A 923 -34.89 -41.75 4.21
N PHE A 924 -34.71 -42.59 5.22
CA PHE A 924 -33.79 -43.73 5.23
C PHE A 924 -34.55 -45.03 5.52
N LEU A 925 -34.35 -46.05 4.69
CA LEU A 925 -35.00 -47.35 4.82
C LEU A 925 -34.08 -48.32 5.55
N LEU A 926 -34.42 -48.65 6.80
CA LEU A 926 -33.68 -49.59 7.64
C LEU A 926 -34.12 -51.03 7.36
N ARG A 927 -33.16 -51.93 7.12
CA ARG A 927 -33.40 -53.35 6.78
C ARG A 927 -32.88 -54.31 7.85
N THR A 928 -31.74 -54.00 8.45
CA THR A 928 -31.06 -54.87 9.41
C THR A 928 -30.58 -54.07 10.61
N VAL A 929 -30.71 -54.64 11.82
CA VAL A 929 -30.18 -54.07 13.07
C VAL A 929 -29.29 -55.08 13.80
N PRO A 930 -28.38 -54.63 14.67
CA PRO A 930 -27.64 -55.52 15.55
C PRO A 930 -28.62 -56.28 16.46
N ARG A 931 -28.35 -57.56 16.70
CA ARG A 931 -29.18 -58.43 17.57
C ARG A 931 -29.39 -57.84 18.97
N LEU A 932 -28.45 -57.02 19.43
CA LEU A 932 -28.52 -56.31 20.71
C LEU A 932 -29.70 -55.32 20.79
N LEU A 933 -30.22 -54.84 19.65
CA LEU A 933 -31.38 -53.95 19.55
C LEU A 933 -32.72 -54.68 19.32
N ARG A 934 -32.74 -56.02 19.36
CA ARG A 934 -33.96 -56.80 19.10
C ARG A 934 -35.09 -56.40 20.06
N GLY A 935 -36.24 -56.03 19.49
CA GLY A 935 -37.43 -55.61 20.26
C GLY A 935 -37.39 -54.16 20.75
N ARG A 936 -36.50 -53.31 20.20
CA ARG A 936 -36.38 -51.88 20.56
C ARG A 936 -36.77 -50.98 19.40
N ASP A 937 -36.98 -49.69 19.71
CA ASP A 937 -37.24 -48.63 18.74
C ASP A 937 -35.96 -48.33 17.94
N ALA A 938 -35.78 -49.05 16.83
CA ALA A 938 -34.64 -48.91 15.94
C ALA A 938 -34.60 -47.51 15.29
N GLY A 939 -35.75 -46.92 15.00
CA GLY A 939 -35.86 -45.56 14.47
C GLY A 939 -35.20 -44.51 15.37
N THR A 940 -35.40 -44.59 16.68
CA THR A 940 -34.78 -43.66 17.64
C THR A 940 -33.27 -43.82 17.70
N VAL A 941 -32.77 -45.06 17.64
CA VAL A 941 -31.32 -45.32 17.63
C VAL A 941 -30.67 -44.82 16.35
N VAL A 942 -31.27 -45.07 15.19
CA VAL A 942 -30.76 -44.59 13.90
C VAL A 942 -30.77 -43.07 13.83
N ARG A 943 -31.79 -42.38 14.36
CA ARG A 943 -31.81 -40.92 14.48
C ARG A 943 -30.66 -40.39 15.34
N ALA A 944 -30.36 -41.06 16.46
CA ALA A 944 -29.26 -40.70 17.34
C ALA A 944 -27.89 -40.91 16.66
N VAL A 945 -27.70 -42.05 16.00
CA VAL A 945 -26.49 -42.36 15.21
C VAL A 945 -26.31 -41.36 14.06
N ALA A 946 -27.38 -41.04 13.34
CA ALA A 946 -27.33 -40.09 12.22
C ALA A 946 -26.96 -38.66 12.66
N ARG A 947 -27.45 -38.23 13.84
CA ARG A 947 -27.07 -36.95 14.44
C ARG A 947 -25.59 -36.95 14.81
N GLU A 948 -25.11 -37.97 15.51
CA GLU A 948 -23.71 -38.07 15.92
C GLU A 948 -22.78 -38.07 14.70
N LEU A 949 -23.10 -38.87 13.68
CA LEU A 949 -22.35 -38.95 12.42
C LEU A 949 -22.37 -37.65 11.60
N ALA A 950 -23.47 -36.90 11.65
CA ALA A 950 -23.55 -35.59 11.00
C ALA A 950 -22.73 -34.52 11.73
N GLU A 951 -22.61 -34.61 13.05
CA GLU A 951 -21.75 -33.73 13.85
C GLU A 951 -20.25 -33.99 13.60
N GLU A 952 -19.86 -35.23 13.27
CA GLU A 952 -18.46 -35.56 12.93
C GLU A 952 -18.01 -35.07 11.52
N GLY A 953 -18.94 -34.90 10.58
CA GLY A 953 -18.68 -34.41 9.21
C GLY A 953 -17.96 -35.41 8.27
N ALA A 954 -18.09 -35.20 6.96
CA ALA A 954 -17.68 -36.16 5.91
C ALA A 954 -16.19 -36.59 5.93
N SER A 955 -15.31 -35.79 6.54
CA SER A 955 -13.86 -36.05 6.63
C SER A 955 -13.41 -36.81 7.90
N ALA A 956 -14.33 -37.33 8.70
CA ALA A 956 -14.01 -38.17 9.85
C ALA A 956 -13.40 -39.53 9.41
N ALA A 957 -12.42 -40.03 10.17
CA ALA A 957 -11.83 -41.33 9.90
C ALA A 957 -12.86 -42.45 10.15
N ALA A 958 -12.89 -43.47 9.29
CA ALA A 958 -13.87 -44.57 9.36
C ALA A 958 -13.93 -45.25 10.74
N GLU A 959 -12.79 -45.44 11.39
CA GLU A 959 -12.70 -46.02 12.74
C GLU A 959 -13.39 -45.18 13.82
N ARG A 960 -13.32 -43.84 13.72
CA ARG A 960 -13.96 -42.93 14.69
C ARG A 960 -15.47 -42.90 14.52
N ALA A 961 -15.93 -42.87 13.27
CA ALA A 961 -17.35 -42.97 12.94
C ALA A 961 -17.94 -44.32 13.39
N ALA A 962 -17.16 -45.40 13.30
CA ALA A 962 -17.54 -46.70 13.84
C ALA A 962 -17.65 -46.67 15.37
N ASP A 963 -16.63 -46.17 16.08
CA ASP A 963 -16.66 -46.07 17.55
C ASP A 963 -17.82 -45.18 18.05
N ALA A 964 -18.14 -44.06 17.39
CA ALA A 964 -19.27 -43.19 17.75
C ALA A 964 -20.63 -43.88 17.55
N ALA A 965 -20.79 -44.61 16.43
CA ALA A 965 -21.99 -45.41 16.17
C ALA A 965 -22.14 -46.54 17.20
N LEU A 966 -21.06 -47.26 17.52
CA LEU A 966 -21.04 -48.35 18.50
C LEU A 966 -21.33 -47.84 19.93
N ALA A 967 -20.84 -46.65 20.30
CA ALA A 967 -21.13 -46.02 21.59
C ALA A 967 -22.63 -45.67 21.73
N THR A 968 -23.22 -45.11 20.67
CA THR A 968 -24.65 -44.79 20.62
C THR A 968 -25.52 -46.06 20.65
N LEU A 969 -25.11 -47.10 19.93
CA LEU A 969 -25.73 -48.43 19.96
C LEU A 969 -25.67 -49.05 21.36
N ALA A 970 -24.53 -48.96 22.04
CA ALA A 970 -24.33 -49.46 23.39
C ALA A 970 -25.23 -48.74 24.41
N CYS A 971 -25.33 -47.41 24.34
CA CYS A 971 -26.24 -46.61 25.17
C CYS A 971 -27.69 -47.06 25.03
N HIS A 972 -28.18 -47.17 23.78
CA HIS A 972 -29.57 -47.54 23.52
C HIS A 972 -29.86 -49.03 23.69
N SER A 973 -28.84 -49.86 23.90
CA SER A 973 -28.97 -51.29 24.24
C SER A 973 -29.18 -51.57 25.74
N VAL A 974 -29.00 -50.57 26.60
CA VAL A 974 -29.10 -50.74 28.06
C VAL A 974 -30.32 -49.98 28.58
N VAL A 975 -31.43 -50.69 28.82
CA VAL A 975 -32.69 -50.10 29.34
C VAL A 975 -32.85 -50.28 30.85
N ARG A 976 -31.93 -50.97 31.54
CA ARG A 976 -32.04 -51.23 32.99
C ARG A 976 -31.57 -50.05 33.86
N VAL A 977 -32.11 -48.86 33.59
CA VAL A 977 -31.92 -47.68 34.44
C VAL A 977 -32.96 -47.77 35.56
N GLY A 978 -32.52 -47.90 36.82
CA GLY A 978 -33.43 -47.90 37.97
C GLY A 978 -33.94 -49.28 38.44
N GLU A 979 -33.58 -50.38 37.76
CA GLU A 979 -34.02 -51.72 38.17
C GLU A 979 -33.07 -52.33 39.22
N ARG A 980 -33.64 -52.98 40.24
CA ARG A 980 -32.88 -53.75 41.23
C ARG A 980 -32.32 -55.02 40.60
N LEU A 981 -31.00 -55.19 40.66
CA LEU A 981 -30.31 -56.40 40.20
C LEU A 981 -30.26 -57.45 41.33
N ASP A 982 -30.47 -58.72 40.98
CA ASP A 982 -30.17 -59.84 41.88
C ASP A 982 -28.64 -59.91 42.12
N PRO A 983 -28.16 -60.22 43.34
CA PRO A 983 -26.76 -60.58 43.59
C PRO A 983 -26.08 -61.48 42.53
N ALA A 984 -26.79 -62.41 41.89
CA ALA A 984 -26.26 -63.22 40.80
C ALA A 984 -25.99 -62.39 39.52
N GLU A 985 -26.85 -61.44 39.19
CA GLU A 985 -26.69 -60.52 38.05
C GLU A 985 -25.56 -59.52 38.32
N VAL A 986 -25.43 -59.03 39.56
CA VAL A 986 -24.33 -58.16 39.96
C VAL A 986 -22.99 -58.87 39.83
N ARG A 987 -22.87 -60.13 40.28
CA ARG A 987 -21.65 -60.92 40.08
C ARG A 987 -21.32 -61.12 38.61
N ALA A 988 -22.34 -61.34 37.76
CA ALA A 988 -22.14 -61.46 36.32
C ALA A 988 -21.65 -60.15 35.69
N LEU A 989 -22.18 -59.00 36.12
CA LEU A 989 -21.73 -57.69 35.67
C LEU A 989 -20.29 -57.40 36.09
N LEU A 990 -19.93 -57.62 37.36
CA LEU A 990 -18.56 -57.44 37.85
C LEU A 990 -17.57 -58.35 37.13
N ALA A 991 -17.93 -59.61 36.87
CA ALA A 991 -17.12 -60.53 36.09
C ALA A 991 -17.00 -60.13 34.60
N ALA A 992 -18.03 -59.50 34.03
CA ALA A 992 -17.98 -58.97 32.68
C ALA A 992 -17.09 -57.71 32.59
N MET A 993 -17.11 -56.86 33.62
CA MET A 993 -16.23 -55.69 33.75
C MET A 993 -14.75 -56.10 33.79
N ASP A 994 -14.38 -57.25 34.37
CA ASP A 994 -13.00 -57.74 34.34
C ASP A 994 -12.53 -58.27 32.98
N ARG A 995 -13.47 -58.58 32.09
CA ARG A 995 -13.16 -59.14 30.76
C ARG A 995 -12.98 -58.06 29.69
N VAL A 996 -13.23 -56.80 30.03
CA VAL A 996 -13.18 -55.66 29.11
C VAL A 996 -12.25 -54.58 29.67
N ASP A 997 -11.69 -53.72 28.82
CA ASP A 997 -10.88 -52.59 29.26
C ASP A 997 -11.76 -51.48 29.85
N VAL A 998 -12.05 -51.57 31.15
CA VAL A 998 -12.88 -50.59 31.86
C VAL A 998 -12.05 -49.33 32.12
N ALA A 999 -12.11 -48.38 31.20
CA ALA A 999 -11.62 -47.04 31.51
C ALA A 999 -12.46 -46.40 32.64
N ALA A 1000 -11.89 -45.41 33.33
CA ALA A 1000 -12.54 -44.73 34.45
C ALA A 1000 -13.92 -44.12 34.12
N HIS A 1001 -14.23 -43.95 32.84
CA HIS A 1001 -15.49 -43.39 32.34
C HIS A 1001 -16.16 -44.30 31.31
N CYS A 1002 -17.48 -44.20 31.14
CA CYS A 1002 -18.20 -44.82 30.03
C CYS A 1002 -17.89 -44.08 28.71
N PRO A 1003 -18.31 -44.59 27.54
CA PRO A 1003 -18.13 -43.91 26.25
C PRO A 1003 -18.67 -42.46 26.21
N HIS A 1004 -19.65 -42.14 27.06
CA HIS A 1004 -20.22 -40.79 27.23
C HIS A 1004 -19.55 -39.96 28.35
N GLY A 1005 -18.42 -40.40 28.89
CA GLY A 1005 -17.63 -39.65 29.87
C GLY A 1005 -18.16 -39.64 31.30
N ARG A 1006 -19.14 -40.50 31.66
CA ARG A 1006 -19.60 -40.65 33.05
C ARG A 1006 -18.68 -41.60 33.82
N PRO A 1007 -18.28 -41.32 35.07
CA PRO A 1007 -17.47 -42.25 35.86
C PRO A 1007 -18.15 -43.61 36.00
N VAL A 1008 -17.45 -44.69 35.66
CA VAL A 1008 -17.97 -46.06 35.82
C VAL A 1008 -17.92 -46.49 37.29
N ALA A 1009 -16.82 -46.15 37.96
CA ALA A 1009 -16.60 -46.46 39.37
C ALA A 1009 -15.80 -45.36 40.07
N VAL A 1010 -16.16 -45.08 41.33
CA VAL A 1010 -15.42 -44.19 42.24
C VAL A 1010 -15.03 -44.94 43.50
N THR A 1011 -13.87 -44.58 44.06
CA THR A 1011 -13.28 -45.29 45.20
C THR A 1011 -13.19 -44.38 46.43
N LEU A 1012 -13.51 -44.95 47.58
CA LEU A 1012 -13.29 -44.39 48.90
C LEU A 1012 -12.31 -45.29 49.67
N GLU A 1013 -11.14 -44.77 50.03
CA GLU A 1013 -10.21 -45.49 50.89
C GLU A 1013 -10.68 -45.52 52.34
N ARG A 1014 -10.30 -46.55 53.10
CA ARG A 1014 -10.64 -46.66 54.53
C ARG A 1014 -10.34 -45.37 55.31
N GLY A 1015 -9.18 -44.75 55.09
CA GLY A 1015 -8.81 -43.50 55.77
C GLY A 1015 -9.75 -42.32 55.44
N GLN A 1016 -10.32 -42.27 54.22
CA GLN A 1016 -11.30 -41.26 53.85
C GLN A 1016 -12.65 -41.52 54.54
N VAL A 1017 -13.04 -42.79 54.68
CA VAL A 1017 -14.24 -43.18 55.42
C VAL A 1017 -14.06 -42.88 56.92
N GLU A 1018 -12.90 -43.20 57.51
CA GLU A 1018 -12.58 -42.91 58.91
C GLU A 1018 -12.56 -41.40 59.20
N ALA A 1019 -11.98 -40.60 58.29
CA ALA A 1019 -11.97 -39.14 58.39
C ALA A 1019 -13.37 -38.52 58.43
N LEU A 1020 -14.35 -39.08 57.70
CA LEU A 1020 -15.75 -38.64 57.76
C LEU A 1020 -16.37 -38.80 59.15
N PHE A 1021 -15.86 -39.74 59.95
CA PHE A 1021 -16.26 -39.96 61.35
C PHE A 1021 -15.25 -39.40 62.35
N LYS A 1022 -14.28 -38.58 61.89
CA LYS A 1022 -13.20 -38.00 62.70
C LYS A 1022 -12.39 -39.05 63.48
N ARG A 1023 -12.21 -40.24 62.89
CA ARG A 1023 -11.44 -41.34 63.45
C ARG A 1023 -10.03 -41.41 62.87
#